data_AF-A0A945JWL0-F1
#
_entry.id   AF-A0A945JWL0-F1
#
_cell.length_a   1.000
_cell.length_b   1.000
_cell.length_c   1.000
_cell.angle_alpha   90.00
_cell.angle_beta   90.00
_cell.angle_gamma   90.00
#
_symmetry.space_group_name_H-M   'P 1'
#
loop_
_entity.id
_entity.type
_entity.pdbx_description
1 polymer ?
#
loop_
_entity_poly.entity_id
_entity_poly.type
_entity_poly.pdbx_seq_one_letter_code
_entity_poly.pdbx_strand_id
1 'polypeptide(L)'
;MRPERSFAILLLLLGMSSILPAQLAKDSEWAAFTSMTQTNDIVVAGNDVWLATGGGALHYDRTSQTYRRFTRLDGLGGNQLLSVAIDENGIVWFGSAAKGLSRLQAGASHFDPPFLEFRDRDILSLFADGDRLYVGTDRGLSVFLLEKQEVKESYRRLGTLAKDAAVNALTIHDGIIFVGTSEGLAWASLSQPNLQDPDSWSSALNVGQVKDVIAIGNNVMAGSSLGIFSYDPTADRFFLDFDGEAVDGLGSFEGRALAATDEGNFLQRLGAGIWRRIGAPLIFDVRGVSEINDGSVWLATETGLRTIRAETPASSGEPGSSRFYDLRLVDGDLWAASVPDDQQRILSAGVYQLHDGTWTVFDESSGMPNDELVAIETDSQGRIWIGSWGGGIAIRQSDRWFELDETNSVLRGIGPGADFVAISDVQRDVDGNLWIVNVAVGIAVIDNYPQTQGYLFDQVALGQSAGLDLFRIGLARDGHKWVASRTDGLVILDDGGTPFTGGDDRIVVINQLVEPRLSSNRTFDLLEDDDGTLWLATDSGLNAIGGSYDRSAGEFRASTWRVYGSLDGLPSDEINALEIDGDGHLWVGTSAGLSRIDNGEVAITLTSTNSGLINDRVTGLLFDAEANELWVGTFDGLNRLRLGTASSNGEDPVSGSGVFPNPFVTDGHQQLTFAGLPLGATLEIYTLHGELVTSLQAGVGRGSVSWSGLNDAGFLVGSGIYFYVAQAPSSEIVRGRFAIVDGAPQ
;
A
#
# COMPACT_ATOMS: atom_id res chain seq x y z
N MET A 1 -68.96 2.53 28.94
CA MET A 1 -67.87 2.97 29.82
C MET A 1 -66.57 2.74 29.04
N ARG A 2 -65.82 3.83 28.78
CA ARG A 2 -64.60 3.98 27.95
C ARG A 2 -64.73 3.83 26.42
N PRO A 3 -64.47 4.90 25.65
CA PRO A 3 -64.19 4.84 24.23
C PRO A 3 -62.68 4.78 23.95
N GLU A 4 -62.36 4.24 22.78
CA GLU A 4 -61.03 4.14 22.17
C GLU A 4 -60.37 5.52 22.06
N ARG A 5 -59.06 5.57 22.38
CA ARG A 5 -58.20 6.73 22.12
C ARG A 5 -57.19 6.32 21.06
N SER A 6 -57.35 6.86 19.86
CA SER A 6 -56.33 6.92 18.83
C SER A 6 -55.12 7.70 19.35
N PHE A 7 -53.94 7.07 19.37
CA PHE A 7 -52.67 7.75 19.53
C PHE A 7 -52.04 7.90 18.14
N ALA A 8 -51.95 9.14 17.67
CA ALA A 8 -51.14 9.49 16.52
C ALA A 8 -49.66 9.39 16.93
N ILE A 9 -48.93 8.46 16.32
CA ILE A 9 -47.46 8.45 16.37
C ILE A 9 -46.98 9.34 15.23
N LEU A 10 -46.39 10.46 15.61
CA LEU A 10 -45.70 11.39 14.74
C LEU A 10 -44.39 10.73 14.28
N LEU A 11 -44.36 10.17 13.06
CA LEU A 11 -43.13 9.72 12.42
C LEU A 11 -42.35 10.94 11.93
N LEU A 12 -41.35 11.36 12.72
CA LEU A 12 -40.27 12.23 12.27
C LEU A 12 -39.37 11.40 11.35
N LEU A 13 -39.57 11.54 10.03
CA LEU A 13 -38.62 11.10 9.01
C LEU A 13 -37.39 12.02 9.06
N LEU A 14 -36.45 11.70 9.96
CA LEU A 14 -35.05 12.10 9.78
C LEU A 14 -34.47 11.18 8.72
N GLY A 15 -34.37 11.69 7.49
CA GLY A 15 -33.59 11.05 6.44
C GLY A 15 -32.12 11.13 6.81
N MET A 16 -31.64 10.13 7.55
CA MET A 16 -30.22 9.77 7.51
C MET A 16 -30.01 9.02 6.20
N SER A 17 -29.51 9.74 5.20
CA SER A 17 -28.80 9.13 4.08
C SER A 17 -27.62 8.37 4.66
N SER A 18 -27.76 7.06 4.81
CA SER A 18 -26.64 6.16 5.04
C SER A 18 -25.77 6.21 3.79
N ILE A 19 -24.67 6.93 3.93
CA ILE A 19 -23.53 6.90 3.02
C ILE A 19 -22.96 5.49 3.16
N LEU A 20 -23.20 4.63 2.16
CA LEU A 20 -22.42 3.42 1.99
C LEU A 20 -21.12 3.87 1.31
N PRO A 21 -19.96 3.92 2.00
CA PRO A 21 -18.69 4.00 1.30
C PRO A 21 -18.60 2.80 0.35
N ALA A 22 -18.00 3.02 -0.82
CA ALA A 22 -17.81 2.03 -1.86
C ALA A 22 -17.41 0.70 -1.24
N GLN A 23 -18.31 -0.28 -1.38
CA GLN A 23 -18.23 -1.60 -0.78
C GLN A 23 -16.93 -2.25 -1.26
N LEU A 24 -15.86 -2.12 -0.46
CA LEU A 24 -14.71 -3.03 -0.47
C LEU A 24 -15.29 -4.41 -0.69
N ALA A 25 -14.96 -5.06 -1.82
CA ALA A 25 -15.57 -6.30 -2.24
C ALA A 25 -15.59 -7.27 -1.06
N LYS A 26 -16.74 -7.33 -0.37
CA LYS A 26 -16.88 -7.99 0.92
C LYS A 26 -16.73 -9.51 0.80
N ASP A 27 -16.59 -9.97 -0.43
CA ASP A 27 -16.50 -11.36 -0.89
C ASP A 27 -15.15 -11.66 -1.61
N SER A 28 -14.22 -10.71 -1.68
CA SER A 28 -12.88 -10.92 -2.28
C SER A 28 -11.90 -11.52 -1.26
N GLU A 29 -11.08 -12.47 -1.71
CA GLU A 29 -10.02 -13.09 -0.90
C GLU A 29 -8.94 -12.09 -0.50
N TRP A 30 -8.66 -11.14 -1.40
CA TRP A 30 -7.67 -10.09 -1.22
C TRP A 30 -8.34 -8.72 -1.17
N ALA A 31 -7.97 -7.91 -0.20
CA ALA A 31 -8.22 -6.47 -0.21
C ALA A 31 -6.90 -5.71 -0.13
N ALA A 32 -6.91 -4.47 -0.62
CA ALA A 32 -5.79 -3.55 -0.57
C ALA A 32 -6.22 -2.20 0.02
N PHE A 33 -5.35 -1.64 0.85
CA PHE A 33 -5.50 -0.34 1.50
C PHE A 33 -4.22 0.45 1.27
N THR A 34 -4.33 1.48 0.44
CA THR A 34 -3.22 2.32 -0.01
C THR A 34 -3.59 3.78 0.23
N SER A 35 -2.58 4.64 0.39
CA SER A 35 -2.81 6.08 0.49
C SER A 35 -3.08 6.70 -0.88
N MET A 36 -4.19 7.43 -0.99
CA MET A 36 -4.54 8.20 -2.18
C MET A 36 -4.19 9.69 -2.03
N THR A 37 -3.49 10.07 -0.95
CA THR A 37 -3.23 11.47 -0.59
C THR A 37 -2.25 12.14 -1.55
N GLN A 38 -1.12 11.51 -1.86
CA GLN A 38 -0.18 12.08 -2.80
C GLN A 38 -0.73 11.97 -4.23
N THR A 39 -1.16 13.10 -4.80
CA THR A 39 -1.70 13.16 -6.17
C THR A 39 -0.65 13.72 -7.12
N ASN A 40 -0.29 12.93 -8.14
CA ASN A 40 0.76 13.24 -9.10
C ASN A 40 0.21 13.96 -10.33
N ASP A 41 -1.02 13.66 -10.73
CA ASP A 41 -1.64 14.24 -11.92
C ASP A 41 -3.17 14.22 -11.80
N ILE A 42 -3.85 15.10 -12.55
CA ILE A 42 -5.29 15.30 -12.51
C ILE A 42 -5.86 15.60 -13.89
N VAL A 43 -6.98 14.95 -14.22
CA VAL A 43 -7.83 15.34 -15.35
C VAL A 43 -9.27 15.48 -14.89
N VAL A 44 -9.91 16.59 -15.27
CA VAL A 44 -11.34 16.81 -15.03
C VAL A 44 -12.10 16.84 -16.35
N ALA A 45 -13.09 15.96 -16.49
CA ALA A 45 -13.98 15.87 -17.63
C ALA A 45 -15.44 15.97 -17.17
N GLY A 46 -16.02 17.16 -17.27
CA GLY A 46 -17.40 17.40 -16.84
C GLY A 46 -17.58 17.23 -15.32
N ASN A 47 -18.21 16.13 -14.91
CA ASN A 47 -18.43 15.80 -13.50
C ASN A 47 -17.38 14.82 -12.95
N ASP A 48 -16.56 14.24 -13.83
CA ASP A 48 -15.57 13.23 -13.47
C ASP A 48 -14.23 13.89 -13.20
N VAL A 49 -13.70 13.71 -11.99
CA VAL A 49 -12.36 14.13 -11.59
C VAL A 49 -11.53 12.87 -11.40
N TRP A 50 -10.51 12.67 -12.24
CA TRP A 50 -9.60 11.54 -12.17
C TRP A 50 -8.24 11.98 -11.67
N LEU A 51 -7.69 11.24 -10.71
CA LEU A 51 -6.42 11.51 -10.06
C LEU A 51 -5.50 10.30 -10.22
N ALA A 52 -4.29 10.54 -10.72
CA ALA A 52 -3.18 9.61 -10.58
C ALA A 52 -2.52 9.83 -9.21
N THR A 53 -2.50 8.81 -8.35
CA THR A 53 -1.98 8.95 -6.98
C THR A 53 -0.82 7.98 -6.73
N GLY A 54 -0.12 8.17 -5.60
CA GLY A 54 0.91 7.23 -5.13
C GLY A 54 0.38 5.83 -4.77
N GLY A 55 -0.92 5.67 -4.51
CA GLY A 55 -1.53 4.41 -4.07
C GLY A 55 -2.54 3.79 -5.03
N GLY A 56 -2.84 4.43 -6.15
CA GLY A 56 -3.75 3.93 -7.19
C GLY A 56 -4.44 5.05 -7.95
N ALA A 57 -5.51 4.70 -8.67
CA ALA A 57 -6.35 5.70 -9.33
C ALA A 57 -7.51 6.08 -8.41
N LEU A 58 -7.77 7.38 -8.29
CA LEU A 58 -8.90 7.90 -7.53
C LEU A 58 -9.83 8.67 -8.47
N HIS A 59 -11.11 8.33 -8.43
CA HIS A 59 -12.18 8.99 -9.18
C HIS A 59 -13.12 9.68 -8.21
N TYR A 60 -13.37 10.96 -8.42
CA TYR A 60 -14.37 11.74 -7.69
C TYR A 60 -15.47 12.18 -8.64
N ASP A 61 -16.70 11.75 -8.35
CA ASP A 61 -17.89 12.22 -9.06
C ASP A 61 -18.46 13.44 -8.35
N ARG A 62 -18.39 14.60 -9.02
CA ARG A 62 -18.86 15.89 -8.51
C ARG A 62 -20.37 15.94 -8.29
N THR A 63 -21.14 15.08 -8.94
CA THR A 63 -22.62 15.04 -8.83
C THR A 63 -23.05 14.31 -7.56
N SER A 64 -22.51 13.11 -7.37
CA SER A 64 -22.80 12.30 -6.17
C SER A 64 -21.95 12.70 -4.97
N GLN A 65 -20.86 13.44 -5.20
CA GLN A 65 -19.84 13.81 -4.21
C GLN A 65 -19.20 12.57 -3.56
N THR A 66 -19.00 11.52 -4.35
CA THR A 66 -18.44 10.26 -3.88
C THR A 66 -17.12 9.93 -4.57
N TYR A 67 -16.27 9.22 -3.83
CA TYR A 67 -15.02 8.68 -4.34
C TYR A 67 -15.17 7.22 -4.72
N ARG A 68 -14.43 6.85 -5.76
CA ARG A 68 -14.15 5.47 -6.12
C ARG A 68 -12.65 5.29 -6.30
N ARG A 69 -12.11 4.30 -5.59
CA ARG A 69 -10.70 3.95 -5.61
C ARG A 69 -10.46 2.72 -6.48
N PHE A 70 -9.29 2.68 -7.12
CA PHE A 70 -8.83 1.54 -7.89
C PHE A 70 -7.36 1.27 -7.61
N THR A 71 -7.03 -0.01 -7.49
CA THR A 71 -5.70 -0.56 -7.21
C THR A 71 -5.35 -1.63 -8.24
N ARG A 72 -4.20 -2.28 -8.10
CA ARG A 72 -3.81 -3.46 -8.89
C ARG A 72 -4.83 -4.60 -8.79
N LEU A 73 -5.56 -4.71 -7.68
CA LEU A 73 -6.64 -5.69 -7.54
C LEU A 73 -7.80 -5.44 -8.52
N ASP A 74 -7.96 -4.19 -8.96
CA ASP A 74 -8.96 -3.78 -9.94
C ASP A 74 -8.42 -3.86 -11.39
N GLY A 75 -7.20 -4.38 -11.59
CA GLY A 75 -6.57 -4.61 -12.89
C GLY A 75 -5.49 -3.60 -13.29
N LEU A 76 -5.19 -2.60 -12.45
CA LEU A 76 -4.09 -1.67 -12.71
C LEU A 76 -2.74 -2.40 -12.85
N GLY A 77 -1.87 -1.91 -13.73
CA GLY A 77 -0.49 -2.41 -13.86
C GLY A 77 0.30 -2.30 -12.55
N GLY A 78 0.16 -1.18 -11.84
CA GLY A 78 0.74 -0.91 -10.53
C GLY A 78 -0.01 0.20 -9.80
N ASN A 79 0.22 0.33 -8.50
CA ASN A 79 -0.46 1.32 -7.66
C ASN A 79 0.18 2.72 -7.73
N GLN A 80 1.49 2.82 -7.95
CA GLN A 80 2.16 4.11 -8.09
C GLN A 80 1.88 4.70 -9.48
N LEU A 81 0.91 5.61 -9.57
CA LEU A 81 0.51 6.27 -10.82
C LEU A 81 1.13 7.65 -10.92
N LEU A 82 1.67 7.98 -12.10
CA LEU A 82 2.43 9.20 -12.35
C LEU A 82 1.71 10.16 -13.29
N SER A 83 0.82 9.66 -14.15
CA SER A 83 0.10 10.48 -15.12
C SER A 83 -1.28 9.91 -15.43
N VAL A 84 -2.20 10.78 -15.84
CA VAL A 84 -3.56 10.42 -16.27
C VAL A 84 -3.96 11.21 -17.52
N ALA A 85 -4.64 10.56 -18.46
CA ALA A 85 -5.23 11.20 -19.62
C ALA A 85 -6.60 10.62 -19.94
N ILE A 86 -7.44 11.39 -20.61
CA ILE A 86 -8.74 10.94 -21.14
C ILE A 86 -8.72 11.15 -22.65
N ASP A 87 -9.09 10.13 -23.41
CA ASP A 87 -9.20 10.23 -24.86
C ASP A 87 -10.59 10.74 -25.31
N GLU A 88 -10.74 10.98 -26.62
CA GLU A 88 -11.97 11.52 -27.22
C GLU A 88 -13.19 10.60 -27.02
N ASN A 89 -12.99 9.32 -26.70
CA ASN A 89 -14.06 8.36 -26.43
C ASN A 89 -14.42 8.28 -24.94
N GLY A 90 -13.76 9.08 -24.08
CA GLY A 90 -13.95 9.05 -22.63
C GLY A 90 -13.27 7.87 -21.94
N ILE A 91 -12.33 7.19 -22.62
CA ILE A 91 -11.51 6.15 -21.99
C ILE A 91 -10.41 6.82 -21.19
N VAL A 92 -10.20 6.34 -19.97
CA VAL A 92 -9.20 6.87 -19.05
C VAL A 92 -7.95 6.02 -19.12
N TRP A 93 -6.80 6.68 -19.24
CA TRP A 93 -5.49 6.07 -19.37
C TRP A 93 -4.61 6.52 -18.21
N PHE A 94 -3.89 5.57 -17.61
CA PHE A 94 -2.98 5.83 -16.50
C PHE A 94 -1.58 5.33 -16.80
N GLY A 95 -0.60 6.20 -16.57
CA GLY A 95 0.81 5.87 -16.58
C GLY A 95 1.27 5.50 -15.18
N SER A 96 1.97 4.37 -15.03
CA SER A 96 2.52 3.93 -13.74
C SER A 96 4.04 4.06 -13.67
N ALA A 97 4.58 4.04 -12.45
CA ALA A 97 6.00 3.88 -12.20
C ALA A 97 6.41 2.43 -12.51
N ALA A 98 7.23 2.23 -13.54
CA ALA A 98 7.76 0.95 -14.00
C ALA A 98 6.77 -0.21 -14.33
N LYS A 99 5.45 -0.05 -14.14
CA LYS A 99 4.46 -1.13 -14.26
C LYS A 99 3.57 -1.04 -15.51
N GLY A 100 3.93 -0.16 -16.45
CA GLY A 100 3.29 -0.04 -17.75
C GLY A 100 2.05 0.86 -17.78
N LEU A 101 1.31 0.75 -18.88
CA LEU A 101 0.15 1.59 -19.20
C LEU A 101 -1.14 0.85 -18.86
N SER A 102 -2.07 1.51 -18.18
CA SER A 102 -3.37 0.94 -17.81
C SER A 102 -4.52 1.70 -18.48
N ARG A 103 -5.59 0.97 -18.84
CA ARG A 103 -6.76 1.52 -19.53
C ARG A 103 -8.05 1.14 -18.80
N LEU A 104 -8.91 2.12 -18.57
CA LEU A 104 -10.24 1.94 -18.02
C LEU A 104 -11.29 2.43 -19.02
N GLN A 105 -12.15 1.51 -19.46
CA GLN A 105 -13.28 1.84 -20.31
C GLN A 105 -14.28 2.74 -19.55
N ALA A 106 -14.94 3.65 -20.25
CA ALA A 106 -15.94 4.53 -19.65
C ALA A 106 -17.03 3.73 -18.90
N GLY A 107 -17.21 4.04 -17.61
CA GLY A 107 -18.18 3.36 -16.74
C GLY A 107 -17.81 1.94 -16.28
N ALA A 108 -16.64 1.42 -16.67
CA ALA A 108 -16.18 0.11 -16.21
C ALA A 108 -15.78 0.12 -14.74
N SER A 109 -15.84 -1.05 -14.13
CA SER A 109 -15.43 -1.29 -12.74
C SER A 109 -14.01 -1.84 -12.59
N HIS A 110 -13.41 -2.30 -13.69
CA HIS A 110 -12.10 -2.94 -13.72
C HIS A 110 -11.33 -2.46 -14.95
N PHE A 111 -10.01 -2.42 -14.80
CA PHE A 111 -9.08 -2.11 -15.87
C PHE A 111 -8.93 -3.30 -16.82
N ASP A 112 -8.64 -2.97 -18.09
CA ASP A 112 -8.14 -3.98 -19.03
C ASP A 112 -6.77 -4.50 -18.57
N PRO A 113 -6.36 -5.71 -18.99
CA PRO A 113 -5.00 -6.19 -18.71
C PRO A 113 -3.95 -5.14 -19.10
N PRO A 114 -2.96 -4.87 -18.23
CA PRO A 114 -2.01 -3.79 -18.44
C PRO A 114 -1.14 -4.04 -19.68
N PHE A 115 -0.84 -2.96 -20.39
CA PHE A 115 0.05 -2.96 -21.55
C PHE A 115 1.51 -3.00 -21.08
N LEU A 116 2.20 -4.10 -21.38
CA LEU A 116 3.53 -4.41 -20.86
C LEU A 116 4.68 -3.84 -21.71
N GLU A 117 4.38 -3.18 -22.82
CA GLU A 117 5.34 -2.53 -23.71
C GLU A 117 6.17 -1.47 -22.97
N PHE A 118 5.60 -0.90 -21.92
CA PHE A 118 6.21 0.13 -21.06
C PHE A 118 6.65 -0.41 -19.70
N ARG A 119 6.81 -1.72 -19.53
CA ARG A 119 7.41 -2.27 -18.30
C ARG A 119 8.82 -1.73 -18.12
N ASP A 120 9.24 -1.54 -16.87
CA ASP A 120 10.56 -0.99 -16.51
C ASP A 120 10.81 0.43 -17.05
N ARG A 121 9.72 1.19 -17.27
CA ARG A 121 9.70 2.61 -17.64
C ARG A 121 8.70 3.34 -16.76
N ASP A 122 9.08 4.53 -16.32
CA ASP A 122 8.14 5.43 -15.67
C ASP A 122 7.39 6.19 -16.76
N ILE A 123 6.06 6.21 -16.69
CA ILE A 123 5.21 6.93 -17.63
C ILE A 123 4.82 8.27 -17.00
N LEU A 124 5.62 9.30 -17.31
CA LEU A 124 5.59 10.60 -16.66
C LEU A 124 4.51 11.53 -17.21
N SER A 125 4.09 11.34 -18.47
CA SER A 125 3.04 12.16 -19.09
C SER A 125 2.31 11.39 -20.18
N LEU A 126 1.02 11.73 -20.35
CA LEU A 126 0.14 11.13 -21.35
C LEU A 126 -0.64 12.22 -22.08
N PHE A 127 -0.79 12.06 -23.40
CA PHE A 127 -1.67 12.92 -24.19
C PHE A 127 -2.34 12.11 -25.29
N ALA A 128 -3.67 12.09 -25.30
CA ALA A 128 -4.45 11.44 -26.34
C ALA A 128 -4.76 12.43 -27.47
N ASP A 129 -4.58 12.00 -28.72
CA ASP A 129 -4.85 12.79 -29.92
C ASP A 129 -5.27 11.84 -31.06
N GLY A 130 -6.56 11.87 -31.41
CA GLY A 130 -7.15 10.98 -32.40
C GLY A 130 -6.96 9.48 -32.08
N ASP A 131 -6.29 8.75 -32.99
CA ASP A 131 -6.04 7.30 -32.87
C ASP A 131 -4.77 6.95 -32.09
N ARG A 132 -4.14 7.93 -31.43
CA ARG A 132 -2.84 7.81 -30.78
C ARG A 132 -2.87 8.28 -29.35
N LEU A 133 -2.04 7.61 -28.56
CA LEU A 133 -1.61 8.07 -27.25
C LEU A 133 -0.11 8.38 -27.31
N TYR A 134 0.27 9.60 -26.98
CA TYR A 134 1.65 10.02 -26.85
C TYR A 134 2.07 9.81 -25.38
N VAL A 135 3.11 9.00 -25.20
CA VAL A 135 3.54 8.49 -23.90
C VAL A 135 4.92 9.03 -23.59
N GLY A 136 4.99 10.03 -22.71
CA GLY A 136 6.24 10.54 -22.16
C GLY A 136 6.78 9.61 -21.07
N THR A 137 8.05 9.25 -21.16
CA THR A 137 8.70 8.30 -20.25
C THR A 137 9.98 8.87 -19.65
N ASP A 138 10.54 8.17 -18.66
CA ASP A 138 11.90 8.39 -18.17
C ASP A 138 12.99 8.24 -19.25
N ARG A 139 12.65 7.72 -20.44
CA ARG A 139 13.58 7.51 -21.56
C ARG A 139 13.05 8.05 -22.90
N GLY A 140 12.48 9.23 -22.88
CA GLY A 140 11.99 9.91 -24.08
C GLY A 140 10.50 9.70 -24.32
N LEU A 141 10.08 9.88 -25.57
CA LEU A 141 8.67 9.88 -25.99
C LEU A 141 8.36 8.64 -26.82
N SER A 142 7.18 8.05 -26.67
CA SER A 142 6.67 6.98 -27.53
C SER A 142 5.28 7.27 -28.06
N VAL A 143 4.94 6.70 -29.21
CA VAL A 143 3.59 6.76 -29.79
C VAL A 143 2.95 5.38 -29.71
N PHE A 144 1.84 5.29 -28.99
CA PHE A 144 1.04 4.08 -28.85
C PHE A 144 -0.23 4.20 -29.70
N LEU A 145 -0.53 3.16 -30.49
CA LEU A 145 -1.71 3.12 -31.37
C LEU A 145 -2.90 2.54 -30.61
N LEU A 146 -3.98 3.29 -30.50
CA LEU A 146 -5.15 2.90 -29.70
C LEU A 146 -5.87 1.67 -30.27
N GLU A 147 -6.03 1.60 -31.60
CA GLU A 147 -6.70 0.49 -32.27
C GLU A 147 -5.87 -0.79 -32.25
N LYS A 148 -4.57 -0.68 -32.55
CA LYS A 148 -3.66 -1.83 -32.65
C LYS A 148 -3.11 -2.28 -31.31
N GLN A 149 -3.16 -1.42 -30.30
CA GLN A 149 -2.63 -1.66 -28.96
C GLN A 149 -1.13 -2.00 -28.98
N GLU A 150 -0.36 -1.27 -29.79
CA GLU A 150 1.08 -1.48 -29.92
C GLU A 150 1.82 -0.14 -29.94
N VAL A 151 3.08 -0.16 -29.49
CA VAL A 151 4.00 0.97 -29.68
C VAL A 151 4.40 1.02 -31.16
N LYS A 152 4.05 2.13 -31.82
CA LYS A 152 4.43 2.38 -33.21
C LYS A 152 5.91 2.75 -33.32
N GLU A 153 6.35 3.69 -32.50
CA GLU A 153 7.69 4.25 -32.53
C GLU A 153 8.06 4.94 -31.21
N SER A 154 9.36 5.02 -30.93
CA SER A 154 9.92 5.73 -29.77
C SER A 154 11.02 6.70 -30.21
N TYR A 155 11.00 7.89 -29.63
CA TYR A 155 11.92 9.00 -29.86
C TYR A 155 12.80 9.20 -28.63
N ARG A 156 14.03 8.71 -28.72
CA ARG A 156 15.00 8.72 -27.60
C ARG A 156 15.92 9.92 -27.60
N ARG A 157 15.87 10.77 -28.62
CA ARG A 157 16.66 12.00 -28.69
C ARG A 157 15.87 13.05 -29.46
N LEU A 158 15.50 14.11 -28.77
CA LEU A 158 14.66 15.18 -29.29
C LEU A 158 15.54 16.39 -29.58
N GLY A 159 15.98 16.53 -30.84
CA GLY A 159 16.86 17.61 -31.26
C GLY A 159 18.24 17.50 -30.62
N THR A 160 18.69 18.60 -30.02
CA THR A 160 20.00 18.69 -29.36
C THR A 160 20.01 18.24 -27.89
N LEU A 161 18.84 17.89 -27.33
CA LEU A 161 18.75 17.38 -25.95
C LEU A 161 19.54 16.08 -25.76
N ALA A 162 19.86 15.73 -24.52
CA ALA A 162 20.52 14.47 -24.23
C ALA A 162 19.65 13.29 -24.69
N LYS A 163 20.34 12.20 -25.04
CA LYS A 163 19.65 10.94 -25.31
C LYS A 163 18.99 10.47 -24.00
N ASP A 164 17.75 10.01 -24.12
CA ASP A 164 16.92 9.51 -23.02
C ASP A 164 16.52 10.59 -22.01
N ALA A 165 16.52 11.87 -22.40
CA ALA A 165 15.94 12.92 -21.57
C ALA A 165 14.49 12.56 -21.20
N ALA A 166 14.18 12.59 -19.91
CA ALA A 166 12.86 12.24 -19.40
C ALA A 166 11.83 13.25 -19.89
N VAL A 167 10.67 12.77 -20.35
CA VAL A 167 9.59 13.60 -20.88
C VAL A 167 8.54 13.82 -19.81
N ASN A 168 8.63 14.95 -19.12
CA ASN A 168 7.79 15.27 -17.96
C ASN A 168 6.41 15.77 -18.36
N ALA A 169 6.29 16.42 -19.52
CA ALA A 169 5.03 16.98 -20.00
C ALA A 169 5.02 17.09 -21.51
N LEU A 170 3.84 17.03 -22.11
CA LEU A 170 3.68 17.22 -23.54
C LEU A 170 2.28 17.71 -23.90
N THR A 171 2.19 18.43 -25.01
CA THR A 171 0.92 18.87 -25.60
C THR A 171 1.03 18.91 -27.12
N ILE A 172 -0.10 18.81 -27.80
CA ILE A 172 -0.18 18.96 -29.26
C ILE A 172 -1.07 20.15 -29.57
N HIS A 173 -0.57 21.03 -30.43
CA HIS A 173 -1.30 22.21 -30.89
C HIS A 173 -0.95 22.50 -32.35
N ASP A 174 -1.96 22.74 -33.19
CA ASP A 174 -1.81 23.04 -34.62
C ASP A 174 -0.91 22.05 -35.39
N GLY A 175 -0.99 20.75 -35.05
CA GLY A 175 -0.20 19.69 -35.67
C GLY A 175 1.30 19.70 -35.32
N ILE A 176 1.67 20.44 -34.27
CA ILE A 176 3.01 20.46 -33.68
C ILE A 176 2.92 19.81 -32.31
N ILE A 177 3.83 18.87 -32.04
CA ILE A 177 4.03 18.31 -30.71
C ILE A 177 5.06 19.14 -29.96
N PHE A 178 4.76 19.50 -28.72
CA PHE A 178 5.64 20.22 -27.81
C PHE A 178 5.91 19.34 -26.61
N VAL A 179 7.17 19.28 -26.21
CA VAL A 179 7.67 18.34 -25.21
C VAL A 179 8.53 19.08 -24.20
N GLY A 180 8.12 19.01 -22.94
CA GLY A 180 8.88 19.43 -21.78
C GLY A 180 9.68 18.26 -21.23
N THR A 181 10.98 18.47 -21.01
CA THR A 181 11.88 17.43 -20.53
C THR A 181 12.60 17.81 -19.25
N SER A 182 13.31 16.85 -18.66
CA SER A 182 14.24 17.08 -17.53
C SER A 182 15.36 18.08 -17.82
N GLU A 183 15.64 18.37 -19.10
CA GLU A 183 16.79 19.22 -19.51
C GLU A 183 16.38 20.47 -20.29
N GLY A 184 15.17 20.52 -20.83
CA GLY A 184 14.70 21.62 -21.65
C GLY A 184 13.45 21.32 -22.47
N LEU A 185 13.23 22.11 -23.53
CA LEU A 185 12.08 21.97 -24.45
C LEU A 185 12.50 21.35 -25.78
N ALA A 186 11.58 20.60 -26.38
CA ALA A 186 11.67 20.19 -27.78
C ALA A 186 10.30 20.28 -28.46
N TRP A 187 10.28 20.52 -29.78
CA TRP A 187 9.05 20.53 -30.56
C TRP A 187 9.30 20.12 -32.01
N ALA A 188 8.29 19.54 -32.63
CA ALA A 188 8.36 19.11 -34.03
C ALA A 188 6.97 19.07 -34.67
N SER A 189 6.90 19.30 -35.99
CA SER A 189 5.65 19.08 -36.72
C SER A 189 5.39 17.57 -36.84
N LEU A 190 4.16 17.15 -36.55
CA LEU A 190 3.71 15.76 -36.74
C LEU A 190 3.66 15.35 -38.22
N SER A 191 3.77 16.33 -39.14
CA SER A 191 3.88 16.09 -40.58
C SER A 191 5.30 15.73 -41.04
N GLN A 192 6.30 15.82 -40.15
CA GLN A 192 7.67 15.42 -40.47
C GLN A 192 7.72 13.94 -40.87
N PRO A 193 8.47 13.56 -41.92
CA PRO A 193 8.48 12.21 -42.45
C PRO A 193 9.14 11.20 -41.49
N ASN A 194 10.04 11.66 -40.63
CA ASN A 194 10.76 10.81 -39.69
C ASN A 194 11.08 11.55 -38.38
N LEU A 195 10.21 11.43 -37.39
CA LEU A 195 10.45 11.98 -36.05
C LEU A 195 11.47 11.17 -35.23
N GLN A 196 11.94 10.00 -35.70
CA GLN A 196 13.07 9.31 -35.06
C GLN A 196 14.42 9.96 -35.36
N ASP A 197 14.49 10.77 -36.41
CA ASP A 197 15.66 11.58 -36.71
C ASP A 197 15.69 12.78 -35.75
N PRO A 198 16.73 12.93 -34.90
CA PRO A 198 16.85 14.07 -34.01
C PRO A 198 16.82 15.41 -34.76
N ASP A 199 17.27 15.47 -36.01
CA ASP A 199 17.29 16.69 -36.81
C ASP A 199 15.88 17.15 -37.26
N SER A 200 14.86 16.29 -37.09
CA SER A 200 13.44 16.65 -37.30
C SER A 200 12.84 17.48 -36.17
N TRP A 201 13.58 17.67 -35.07
CA TRP A 201 13.14 18.37 -33.87
C TRP A 201 13.91 19.67 -33.66
N SER A 202 13.18 20.70 -33.26
CA SER A 202 13.76 21.91 -32.66
C SER A 202 13.84 21.73 -31.14
N SER A 203 14.83 22.35 -30.51
CA SER A 203 15.04 22.23 -29.06
C SER A 203 15.66 23.47 -28.42
N ALA A 204 15.41 23.64 -27.11
CA ALA A 204 15.94 24.73 -26.30
C ALA A 204 16.40 24.20 -24.92
N LEU A 205 17.70 24.35 -24.62
CA LEU A 205 18.34 23.92 -23.37
C LEU A 205 18.33 25.00 -22.28
N ASN A 206 18.29 26.28 -22.66
CA ASN A 206 18.39 27.41 -21.73
C ASN A 206 17.04 27.75 -21.06
N VAL A 207 16.25 26.72 -20.74
CA VAL A 207 14.93 26.85 -20.13
C VAL A 207 14.82 26.07 -18.81
N GLY A 208 15.87 25.32 -18.43
CA GLY A 208 15.87 24.52 -17.21
C GLY A 208 14.99 23.26 -17.31
N GLN A 209 14.71 22.64 -16.18
CA GLN A 209 13.79 21.50 -16.12
C GLN A 209 12.38 21.99 -16.40
N VAL A 210 11.74 21.43 -17.43
CA VAL A 210 10.33 21.73 -17.74
C VAL A 210 9.45 20.77 -16.96
N LYS A 211 8.49 21.32 -16.21
CA LYS A 211 7.54 20.56 -15.40
C LYS A 211 6.22 20.34 -16.12
N ASP A 212 5.76 21.35 -16.85
CA ASP A 212 4.46 21.30 -17.53
C ASP A 212 4.46 22.08 -18.86
N VAL A 213 3.61 21.69 -19.80
CA VAL A 213 3.41 22.33 -21.11
C VAL A 213 1.94 22.30 -21.49
N ILE A 214 1.36 23.49 -21.72
CA ILE A 214 -0.06 23.63 -22.09
C ILE A 214 -0.24 24.38 -23.41
N ALA A 215 -1.36 24.11 -24.07
CA ALA A 215 -1.87 24.90 -25.18
C ALA A 215 -3.19 25.56 -24.79
N ILE A 216 -3.26 26.89 -24.87
CA ILE A 216 -4.47 27.66 -24.55
C ILE A 216 -4.73 28.77 -25.56
N GLY A 217 -5.87 28.66 -26.25
CA GLY A 217 -6.18 29.50 -27.40
C GLY A 217 -5.09 29.31 -28.47
N ASN A 218 -4.38 30.39 -28.81
CA ASN A 218 -3.27 30.36 -29.77
C ASN A 218 -1.88 30.38 -29.08
N ASN A 219 -1.81 30.20 -27.76
CA ASN A 219 -0.55 30.23 -27.03
C ASN A 219 -0.17 28.81 -26.63
N VAL A 220 1.09 28.44 -26.87
CA VAL A 220 1.72 27.27 -26.24
C VAL A 220 2.74 27.77 -25.24
N MET A 221 2.69 27.22 -24.03
CA MET A 221 3.44 27.72 -22.89
C MET A 221 4.06 26.57 -22.10
N ALA A 222 5.25 26.79 -21.56
CA ALA A 222 5.99 25.82 -20.77
C ALA A 222 6.39 26.40 -19.42
N GLY A 223 6.09 25.66 -18.35
CA GLY A 223 6.45 25.97 -16.97
C GLY A 223 7.73 25.22 -16.62
N SER A 224 8.70 25.94 -16.06
CA SER A 224 10.03 25.41 -15.83
C SER A 224 10.63 25.87 -14.51
N SER A 225 11.75 25.26 -14.15
CA SER A 225 12.59 25.67 -13.02
C SER A 225 13.17 27.08 -13.14
N LEU A 226 13.02 27.75 -14.29
CA LEU A 226 13.51 29.11 -14.56
C LEU A 226 12.37 30.10 -14.86
N GLY A 227 11.11 29.69 -14.71
CA GLY A 227 9.92 30.50 -15.00
C GLY A 227 9.12 29.97 -16.18
N ILE A 228 8.46 30.87 -16.92
CA ILE A 228 7.49 30.53 -17.96
C ILE A 228 8.04 30.93 -19.33
N PHE A 229 7.98 30.00 -20.27
CA PHE A 229 8.38 30.21 -21.66
C PHE A 229 7.15 30.14 -22.57
N SER A 230 7.01 31.10 -23.48
CA SER A 230 5.96 31.13 -24.50
C SER A 230 6.53 30.78 -25.87
N TYR A 231 5.78 30.01 -26.66
CA TYR A 231 6.12 29.69 -28.04
C TYR A 231 5.70 30.82 -28.99
N ASP A 232 6.62 31.27 -29.84
CA ASP A 232 6.34 32.17 -30.96
C ASP A 232 6.28 31.36 -32.26
N PRO A 233 5.09 31.12 -32.84
CA PRO A 233 4.95 30.36 -34.08
C PRO A 233 5.52 31.07 -35.30
N THR A 234 5.74 32.39 -35.25
CA THR A 234 6.32 33.15 -36.37
C THR A 234 7.83 32.99 -36.41
N ALA A 235 8.46 32.98 -35.23
CA ALA A 235 9.90 32.83 -35.09
C ALA A 235 10.34 31.37 -34.90
N ASP A 236 9.39 30.44 -34.75
CA ASP A 236 9.60 29.02 -34.47
C ASP A 236 10.58 28.82 -33.30
N ARG A 237 10.29 29.47 -32.17
CA ARG A 237 11.12 29.40 -30.95
C ARG A 237 10.34 29.74 -29.69
N PHE A 238 10.82 29.23 -28.56
CA PHE A 238 10.39 29.70 -27.25
C PHE A 238 11.14 30.96 -26.82
N PHE A 239 10.46 31.83 -26.08
CA PHE A 239 11.03 33.00 -25.41
C PHE A 239 10.58 33.04 -23.94
N LEU A 240 11.41 33.64 -23.09
CA LEU A 240 11.11 33.84 -21.67
C LEU A 240 9.98 34.87 -21.52
N ASP A 241 8.85 34.44 -20.96
CA ASP A 241 7.64 35.23 -20.77
C ASP A 241 7.45 35.66 -19.29
N PHE A 242 8.07 34.94 -18.35
CA PHE A 242 8.15 35.27 -16.93
C PHE A 242 9.36 34.59 -16.30
N ASP A 243 10.10 35.30 -15.43
CA ASP A 243 11.34 34.85 -14.81
C ASP A 243 11.39 35.07 -13.29
N GLY A 244 10.24 35.34 -12.66
CA GLY A 244 10.18 35.71 -11.25
C GLY A 244 10.30 34.54 -10.28
N GLU A 245 9.70 33.39 -10.62
CA GLU A 245 9.56 32.20 -9.76
C GLU A 245 9.57 30.95 -10.65
N ALA A 246 9.95 29.78 -10.11
CA ALA A 246 9.82 28.53 -10.85
C ALA A 246 8.35 28.09 -10.91
N VAL A 247 8.02 27.23 -11.86
CA VAL A 247 6.65 26.80 -12.12
C VAL A 247 6.53 25.30 -12.03
N ASP A 248 5.66 24.85 -11.13
CA ASP A 248 5.37 23.43 -10.89
C ASP A 248 4.23 22.92 -11.76
N GLY A 249 3.24 23.77 -12.08
CA GLY A 249 2.10 23.39 -12.90
C GLY A 249 1.53 24.55 -13.71
N LEU A 250 0.98 24.24 -14.88
CA LEU A 250 0.30 25.17 -15.76
C LEU A 250 -1.15 24.71 -15.97
N GLY A 251 -2.04 25.68 -16.14
CA GLY A 251 -3.42 25.39 -16.48
C GLY A 251 -4.10 26.60 -17.07
N SER A 252 -5.42 26.62 -16.99
CA SER A 252 -6.23 27.74 -17.43
C SER A 252 -7.10 28.27 -16.30
N PHE A 253 -7.44 29.55 -16.39
CA PHE A 253 -8.33 30.23 -15.47
C PHE A 253 -9.02 31.40 -16.16
N GLU A 254 -10.35 31.33 -16.27
CA GLU A 254 -11.17 32.33 -16.98
C GLU A 254 -10.71 32.50 -18.44
N GLY A 255 -10.35 31.39 -19.09
CA GLY A 255 -9.88 31.36 -20.49
C GLY A 255 -8.49 31.96 -20.71
N ARG A 256 -7.68 32.10 -19.65
CA ARG A 256 -6.30 32.61 -19.70
C ARG A 256 -5.35 31.62 -19.04
N ALA A 257 -4.07 31.66 -19.43
CA ALA A 257 -3.06 30.82 -18.80
C ALA A 257 -2.94 31.15 -17.29
N LEU A 258 -2.85 30.09 -16.49
CA LEU A 258 -2.57 30.11 -15.06
C LEU A 258 -1.28 29.35 -14.81
N ALA A 259 -0.43 29.86 -13.94
CA ALA A 259 0.77 29.17 -13.46
C ALA A 259 0.71 29.01 -11.93
N ALA A 260 0.96 27.79 -11.45
CA ALA A 260 1.23 27.50 -10.05
C ALA A 260 2.75 27.45 -9.84
N THR A 261 3.26 28.25 -8.92
CA THR A 261 4.71 28.40 -8.66
C THR A 261 5.17 27.58 -7.46
N ASP A 262 6.47 27.33 -7.38
CA ASP A 262 7.13 26.64 -6.26
C ASP A 262 7.05 27.43 -4.94
N GLU A 263 6.93 28.76 -5.03
CA GLU A 263 6.63 29.66 -3.90
C GLU A 263 5.12 29.67 -3.55
N GLY A 264 4.34 28.78 -4.15
CA GLY A 264 2.92 28.56 -3.92
C GLY A 264 1.99 29.65 -4.45
N ASN A 265 2.46 30.51 -5.35
CA ASN A 265 1.65 31.54 -5.97
C ASN A 265 0.88 31.02 -7.18
N PHE A 266 -0.25 31.65 -7.45
CA PHE A 266 -1.02 31.43 -8.67
C PHE A 266 -1.01 32.69 -9.53
N LEU A 267 -0.39 32.63 -10.70
CA LEU A 267 -0.20 33.76 -11.61
C LEU A 267 -1.08 33.61 -12.85
N GLN A 268 -1.96 34.57 -13.11
CA GLN A 268 -2.75 34.62 -14.35
C GLN A 268 -2.07 35.52 -15.37
N ARG A 269 -1.99 35.06 -16.62
CA ARG A 269 -1.46 35.84 -17.73
C ARG A 269 -2.47 36.88 -18.22
N LEU A 270 -2.07 38.15 -18.25
CA LEU A 270 -2.88 39.26 -18.77
C LEU A 270 -2.44 39.72 -20.17
N GLY A 271 -1.24 39.32 -20.58
CA GLY A 271 -0.63 39.60 -21.88
C GLY A 271 0.82 39.08 -21.89
N ALA A 272 1.50 39.19 -23.03
CA ALA A 272 2.92 38.83 -23.12
C ALA A 272 3.75 39.62 -22.11
N GLY A 273 4.54 38.93 -21.30
CA GLY A 273 5.35 39.48 -20.21
C GLY A 273 4.56 39.98 -18.99
N ILE A 274 3.23 39.85 -18.98
CA ILE A 274 2.38 40.44 -17.93
C ILE A 274 1.64 39.34 -17.18
N TRP A 275 2.14 39.03 -16.00
CA TRP A 275 1.58 38.06 -15.07
C TRP A 275 1.14 38.76 -13.80
N ARG A 276 0.01 38.31 -13.25
CA ARG A 276 -0.51 38.86 -11.99
C ARG A 276 -0.97 37.73 -11.07
N ARG A 277 -0.52 37.79 -9.82
CA ARG A 277 -1.01 36.90 -8.77
C ARG A 277 -2.52 37.05 -8.61
N ILE A 278 -3.24 35.94 -8.62
CA ILE A 278 -4.67 35.91 -8.28
C ILE A 278 -4.85 35.86 -6.76
N GLY A 279 -6.04 36.22 -6.27
CA GLY A 279 -6.38 36.22 -4.84
C GLY A 279 -6.64 34.82 -4.27
N ALA A 280 -5.69 33.89 -4.44
CA ALA A 280 -5.74 32.54 -3.88
C ALA A 280 -4.79 32.40 -2.67
N PRO A 281 -5.05 31.45 -1.74
CA PRO A 281 -4.08 31.02 -0.73
C PRO A 281 -2.77 30.55 -1.35
N LEU A 282 -1.70 30.51 -0.55
CA LEU A 282 -0.44 29.89 -0.97
C LEU A 282 -0.57 28.37 -0.90
N ILE A 283 -0.17 27.67 -1.95
CA ILE A 283 -0.19 26.20 -2.05
C ILE A 283 1.13 25.77 -2.68
N PHE A 284 2.04 25.22 -1.87
CA PHE A 284 3.45 25.00 -2.24
C PHE A 284 3.71 23.63 -2.89
N ASP A 285 2.70 22.77 -2.96
CA ASP A 285 2.84 21.35 -3.27
C ASP A 285 2.07 20.92 -4.53
N VAL A 286 1.83 21.85 -5.47
CA VAL A 286 1.05 21.58 -6.69
C VAL A 286 1.81 20.66 -7.63
N ARG A 287 1.14 19.61 -8.14
CA ARG A 287 1.68 18.66 -9.13
C ARG A 287 0.92 18.68 -10.46
N GLY A 288 -0.36 19.04 -10.44
CA GLY A 288 -1.18 19.13 -11.66
C GLY A 288 -2.31 20.14 -11.51
N VAL A 289 -2.72 20.75 -12.62
CA VAL A 289 -3.73 21.82 -12.65
C VAL A 289 -4.74 21.53 -13.76
N SER A 290 -6.03 21.48 -13.42
CA SER A 290 -7.10 21.26 -14.38
C SER A 290 -8.25 22.27 -14.16
N GLU A 291 -8.66 22.98 -15.21
CA GLU A 291 -9.81 23.90 -15.17
C GLU A 291 -11.07 23.19 -15.67
N ILE A 292 -12.21 23.60 -15.12
CA ILE A 292 -13.51 23.28 -15.69
C ILE A 292 -14.27 24.52 -16.12
N ASN A 293 -15.24 24.33 -17.02
CA ASN A 293 -16.01 25.40 -17.68
C ASN A 293 -16.77 26.34 -16.72
N ASP A 294 -16.90 26.00 -15.43
CA ASP A 294 -17.52 26.87 -14.40
C ASP A 294 -16.54 27.88 -13.76
N GLY A 295 -15.26 27.86 -14.16
CA GLY A 295 -14.22 28.77 -13.70
C GLY A 295 -13.58 28.37 -12.37
N SER A 296 -13.85 27.17 -11.85
CA SER A 296 -13.07 26.58 -10.76
C SER A 296 -11.84 25.84 -11.29
N VAL A 297 -10.79 25.85 -10.47
CA VAL A 297 -9.52 25.18 -10.76
C VAL A 297 -9.35 24.05 -9.77
N TRP A 298 -9.02 22.87 -10.27
CA TRP A 298 -8.80 21.65 -9.52
C TRP A 298 -7.32 21.32 -9.57
N LEU A 299 -6.76 20.97 -8.42
CA LEU A 299 -5.33 20.83 -8.22
C LEU A 299 -5.03 19.43 -7.68
N ALA A 300 -4.14 18.72 -8.35
CA ALA A 300 -3.39 17.64 -7.72
C ALA A 300 -2.26 18.28 -6.89
N THR A 301 -2.17 17.91 -5.62
CA THR A 301 -1.08 18.30 -4.72
C THR A 301 -0.50 17.11 -3.95
N GLU A 302 0.67 17.27 -3.32
CA GLU A 302 1.28 16.23 -2.48
C GLU A 302 0.43 15.88 -1.25
N THR A 303 -0.41 16.81 -0.80
CA THR A 303 -1.31 16.67 0.35
C THR A 303 -2.78 16.39 -0.02
N GLY A 304 -3.05 16.09 -1.29
CA GLY A 304 -4.38 15.69 -1.77
C GLY A 304 -5.02 16.65 -2.76
N LEU A 305 -6.30 16.43 -3.00
CA LEU A 305 -7.09 17.25 -3.91
C LEU A 305 -7.35 18.63 -3.30
N ARG A 306 -7.06 19.69 -4.04
CA ARG A 306 -7.42 21.07 -3.68
C ARG A 306 -8.17 21.77 -4.78
N THR A 307 -8.89 22.83 -4.42
CA THR A 307 -9.65 23.64 -5.37
C THR A 307 -9.43 25.13 -5.16
N ILE A 308 -9.56 25.90 -6.25
CA ILE A 308 -9.66 27.36 -6.22
C ILE A 308 -11.04 27.75 -6.74
N ARG A 309 -11.74 28.63 -6.00
CA ARG A 309 -13.12 29.08 -6.29
C ARG A 309 -14.20 27.99 -6.29
N ALA A 310 -13.88 26.81 -5.76
CA ALA A 310 -14.84 25.79 -5.37
C ALA A 310 -14.52 25.33 -3.96
N GLU A 311 -15.50 24.73 -3.29
CA GLU A 311 -15.26 24.00 -2.05
C GLU A 311 -14.41 22.76 -2.35
N THR A 312 -13.33 22.59 -1.60
CA THR A 312 -12.49 21.40 -1.73
C THR A 312 -13.28 20.20 -1.20
N PRO A 313 -13.43 19.13 -1.98
CA PRO A 313 -14.08 17.92 -1.49
C PRO A 313 -13.42 17.42 -0.20
N ALA A 314 -14.20 16.80 0.68
CA ALA A 314 -13.64 16.11 1.82
C ALA A 314 -12.63 15.05 1.36
N SER A 315 -11.68 14.70 2.24
CA SER A 315 -10.80 13.56 1.98
C SER A 315 -11.62 12.30 1.72
N SER A 316 -11.11 11.44 0.84
CA SER A 316 -11.69 10.13 0.55
C SER A 316 -11.62 9.17 1.74
N GLY A 317 -10.86 9.53 2.78
CA GLY A 317 -10.86 8.85 4.08
C GLY A 317 -9.96 7.63 4.15
N GLU A 318 -9.01 7.47 3.22
CA GLU A 318 -7.95 6.46 3.28
C GLU A 318 -6.80 6.89 4.22
N PRO A 319 -5.91 5.96 4.58
CA PRO A 319 -4.70 6.29 5.33
C PRO A 319 -3.87 7.37 4.63
N GLY A 320 -3.31 8.29 5.42
CA GLY A 320 -2.43 9.35 4.92
C GLY A 320 -1.08 8.82 4.40
N SER A 321 -0.75 7.57 4.69
CA SER A 321 0.48 6.87 4.34
C SER A 321 0.17 5.44 3.91
N SER A 322 0.94 4.94 2.94
CA SER A 322 0.92 3.53 2.54
C SER A 322 1.88 2.66 3.37
N ARG A 323 2.62 3.26 4.32
CA ARG A 323 3.58 2.53 5.15
C ARG A 323 2.96 2.22 6.50
N PHE A 324 2.87 0.95 6.83
CA PHE A 324 2.35 0.47 8.10
C PHE A 324 3.48 -0.29 8.78
N TYR A 325 4.01 0.28 9.87
CA TYR A 325 5.20 -0.22 10.56
C TYR A 325 4.87 -1.28 11.60
N ASP A 326 3.71 -1.13 12.23
CA ASP A 326 3.18 -2.09 13.18
C ASP A 326 1.65 -2.11 13.12
N LEU A 327 1.07 -3.27 13.43
CA LEU A 327 -0.36 -3.55 13.31
C LEU A 327 -0.86 -4.22 14.59
N ARG A 328 -2.03 -3.81 15.09
CA ARG A 328 -2.66 -4.44 16.25
C ARG A 328 -4.17 -4.48 16.12
N LEU A 329 -4.79 -5.58 16.54
CA LEU A 329 -6.23 -5.64 16.72
C LEU A 329 -6.59 -5.17 18.14
N VAL A 330 -7.51 -4.23 18.23
CA VAL A 330 -8.05 -3.70 19.51
C VAL A 330 -9.56 -3.68 19.40
N ASP A 331 -10.24 -4.51 20.20
CA ASP A 331 -11.70 -4.66 20.19
C ASP A 331 -12.30 -4.94 18.80
N GLY A 332 -11.57 -5.70 17.96
CA GLY A 332 -11.96 -6.03 16.58
C GLY A 332 -11.57 -5.00 15.52
N ASP A 333 -11.04 -3.84 15.94
CA ASP A 333 -10.55 -2.81 15.04
C ASP A 333 -9.08 -2.99 14.75
N LEU A 334 -8.69 -2.78 13.50
CA LEU A 334 -7.29 -2.73 13.13
C LEU A 334 -6.72 -1.34 13.43
N TRP A 335 -5.69 -1.30 14.27
CA TRP A 335 -4.86 -0.14 14.52
C TRP A 335 -3.52 -0.34 13.79
N ALA A 336 -3.04 0.72 13.14
CA ALA A 336 -1.82 0.66 12.35
C ALA A 336 -0.96 1.90 12.58
N ALA A 337 0.26 1.69 13.06
CA ALA A 337 1.24 2.74 13.25
C ALA A 337 1.93 3.04 11.94
N SER A 338 2.12 4.32 11.65
CA SER A 338 2.88 4.76 10.49
C SER A 338 3.94 5.77 10.88
N VAL A 339 5.06 5.69 10.17
CA VAL A 339 6.14 6.66 10.21
C VAL A 339 6.31 7.26 8.81
N PRO A 340 6.54 8.57 8.69
CA PRO A 340 7.03 9.16 7.45
C PRO A 340 8.39 8.53 7.08
N ASP A 341 8.68 8.41 5.78
CA ASP A 341 10.02 8.04 5.34
C ASP A 341 11.04 9.09 5.81
N ASP A 342 12.30 8.70 5.99
CA ASP A 342 13.39 9.64 6.29
C ASP A 342 13.55 10.71 5.19
N GLN A 343 13.09 10.39 3.97
CA GLN A 343 13.02 11.29 2.80
C GLN A 343 11.66 11.98 2.61
N GLN A 344 10.61 11.58 3.32
CA GLN A 344 9.22 12.06 3.12
C GLN A 344 8.62 12.69 4.39
N ARG A 345 9.40 13.50 5.11
CA ARG A 345 9.00 14.31 6.29
C ARG A 345 7.81 15.27 6.08
N ILE A 346 7.14 15.23 4.94
CA ILE A 346 6.07 16.17 4.55
C ILE A 346 4.69 15.70 5.05
N LEU A 347 4.51 14.41 5.36
CA LEU A 347 3.23 13.87 5.83
C LEU A 347 3.39 13.29 7.23
N SER A 348 2.84 13.98 8.23
CA SER A 348 2.51 13.34 9.50
C SER A 348 1.56 12.18 9.21
N ALA A 349 1.90 10.98 9.71
CA ALA A 349 1.16 9.77 9.40
C ALA A 349 0.41 9.22 10.62
N GLY A 350 0.86 9.54 11.83
CA GLY A 350 0.11 9.23 13.04
C GLY A 350 -0.23 7.74 13.20
N VAL A 351 -1.32 7.46 13.93
CA VAL A 351 -1.95 6.12 13.95
C VAL A 351 -3.24 6.14 13.16
N TYR A 352 -3.48 5.05 12.44
CA TYR A 352 -4.73 4.80 11.73
C TYR A 352 -5.56 3.74 12.44
N GLN A 353 -6.86 3.99 12.56
CA GLN A 353 -7.84 2.99 13.01
C GLN A 353 -8.78 2.66 11.86
N LEU A 354 -8.89 1.38 11.51
CA LEU A 354 -9.87 0.86 10.57
C LEU A 354 -11.01 0.20 11.36
N HIS A 355 -12.19 0.83 11.32
CA HIS A 355 -13.42 0.32 11.92
C HIS A 355 -14.49 0.19 10.83
N ASP A 356 -15.05 -1.01 10.65
CA ASP A 356 -16.11 -1.29 9.67
C ASP A 356 -15.82 -0.77 8.25
N GLY A 357 -14.55 -0.85 7.81
CA GLY A 357 -14.11 -0.41 6.49
C GLY A 357 -13.87 1.10 6.35
N THR A 358 -13.99 1.87 7.43
CA THR A 358 -13.72 3.31 7.47
C THR A 358 -12.44 3.58 8.27
N TRP A 359 -11.53 4.40 7.71
CA TRP A 359 -10.34 4.81 8.45
C TRP A 359 -10.58 6.10 9.24
N THR A 360 -9.99 6.15 10.43
CA THR A 360 -9.83 7.35 11.23
C THR A 360 -8.34 7.59 11.43
N VAL A 361 -7.90 8.83 11.25
CA VAL A 361 -6.50 9.24 11.41
C VAL A 361 -6.33 9.97 12.75
N PHE A 362 -5.31 9.59 13.51
CA PHE A 362 -4.91 10.26 14.74
C PHE A 362 -3.46 10.74 14.61
N ASP A 363 -3.29 12.06 14.54
CA ASP A 363 -2.01 12.77 14.44
C ASP A 363 -1.93 13.90 15.51
N GLU A 364 -0.93 14.78 15.43
CA GLU A 364 -0.78 15.95 16.30
C GLU A 364 -2.01 16.86 16.25
N SER A 365 -2.69 16.95 15.10
CA SER A 365 -3.93 17.72 14.97
C SER A 365 -5.10 17.12 15.76
N SER A 366 -5.05 15.80 16.00
CA SER A 366 -5.96 15.07 16.89
C SER A 366 -5.57 15.15 18.38
N GLY A 367 -4.46 15.84 18.69
CA GLY A 367 -3.94 16.00 20.05
C GLY A 367 -2.98 14.90 20.49
N MET A 368 -2.48 14.08 19.57
CA MET A 368 -1.44 13.10 19.87
C MET A 368 -0.10 13.81 20.15
N PRO A 369 0.76 13.29 21.04
CA PRO A 369 1.99 14.00 21.43
C PRO A 369 3.09 14.02 20.36
N ASN A 370 3.11 13.03 19.45
CA ASN A 370 4.16 12.82 18.44
C ASN A 370 3.59 11.94 17.31
N ASP A 371 3.99 12.16 16.05
CA ASP A 371 3.47 11.46 14.86
C ASP A 371 4.46 10.50 14.14
N GLU A 372 5.63 10.22 14.73
CA GLU A 372 6.65 9.27 14.23
C GLU A 372 6.51 7.90 14.92
N LEU A 373 5.50 7.11 14.56
CA LEU A 373 5.07 5.95 15.35
C LEU A 373 5.48 4.61 14.76
N VAL A 374 5.91 3.68 15.62
CA VAL A 374 6.59 2.44 15.19
C VAL A 374 6.21 1.18 16.00
N ALA A 375 5.37 1.31 17.03
CA ALA A 375 4.93 0.16 17.80
C ALA A 375 3.52 0.40 18.36
N ILE A 376 2.68 -0.63 18.44
CA ILE A 376 1.34 -0.58 19.03
C ILE A 376 1.10 -1.79 19.93
N GLU A 377 0.73 -1.54 21.17
CA GLU A 377 0.29 -2.56 22.11
C GLU A 377 -0.91 -2.07 22.94
N THR A 378 -1.62 -3.00 23.55
CA THR A 378 -2.71 -2.73 24.50
C THR A 378 -2.30 -3.19 25.89
N ASP A 379 -2.66 -2.42 26.91
CA ASP A 379 -2.51 -2.89 28.29
C ASP A 379 -3.73 -3.67 28.79
N SER A 380 -3.63 -4.18 30.01
CA SER A 380 -4.70 -4.94 30.69
C SER A 380 -5.97 -4.13 30.96
N GLN A 381 -5.96 -2.82 30.78
CA GLN A 381 -7.11 -1.92 30.93
C GLN A 381 -7.72 -1.51 29.58
N GLY A 382 -7.20 -2.02 28.46
CA GLY A 382 -7.66 -1.68 27.10
C GLY A 382 -7.19 -0.32 26.61
N ARG A 383 -6.15 0.27 27.21
CA ARG A 383 -5.52 1.47 26.65
C ARG A 383 -4.51 1.08 25.60
N ILE A 384 -4.36 1.94 24.60
CA ILE A 384 -3.44 1.72 23.48
C ILE A 384 -2.15 2.47 23.78
N TRP A 385 -1.03 1.77 23.76
CA TRP A 385 0.33 2.27 23.97
C TRP A 385 1.04 2.26 22.63
N ILE A 386 1.55 3.42 22.23
CA ILE A 386 2.12 3.62 20.90
C ILE A 386 3.53 4.15 21.08
N GLY A 387 4.51 3.34 20.70
CA GLY A 387 5.92 3.72 20.71
C GLY A 387 6.24 4.65 19.55
N SER A 388 7.08 5.65 19.79
CA SER A 388 7.50 6.63 18.79
C SER A 388 9.02 6.71 18.65
N TRP A 389 9.47 7.16 17.49
CA TRP A 389 10.86 7.43 17.19
C TRP A 389 11.27 8.83 17.70
N GLY A 390 11.39 8.98 19.01
CA GLY A 390 11.96 10.18 19.64
C GLY A 390 11.05 10.89 20.64
N GLY A 391 9.74 10.62 20.65
CA GLY A 391 8.78 11.20 21.59
C GLY A 391 8.37 10.27 22.73
N GLY A 392 9.04 9.13 22.91
CA GLY A 392 8.66 8.15 23.92
C GLY A 392 7.39 7.39 23.53
N ILE A 393 6.43 7.32 24.45
CA ILE A 393 5.19 6.55 24.27
C ILE A 393 3.97 7.48 24.33
N ALA A 394 3.15 7.45 23.28
CA ALA A 394 1.81 8.00 23.30
C ALA A 394 0.82 6.96 23.86
N ILE A 395 -0.04 7.36 24.79
CA ILE A 395 -1.05 6.49 25.40
C ILE A 395 -2.43 7.04 25.10
N ARG A 396 -3.27 6.23 24.46
CA ARG A 396 -4.68 6.53 24.21
C ARG A 396 -5.54 5.87 25.29
N GLN A 397 -6.22 6.70 26.09
CA GLN A 397 -7.24 6.24 27.03
C GLN A 397 -8.56 6.95 26.72
N SER A 398 -9.53 6.19 26.20
CA SER A 398 -10.72 6.79 25.59
C SER A 398 -10.28 7.84 24.55
N ASP A 399 -10.94 8.98 24.42
CA ASP A 399 -10.58 10.01 23.42
C ASP A 399 -9.50 10.99 23.88
N ARG A 400 -8.62 10.57 24.80
CA ARG A 400 -7.54 11.41 25.33
C ARG A 400 -6.19 10.76 25.13
N TRP A 401 -5.25 11.61 24.77
CA TRP A 401 -3.85 11.30 24.59
C TRP A 401 -3.03 11.72 25.81
N PHE A 402 -2.09 10.87 26.16
CA PHE A 402 -1.10 11.06 27.21
C PHE A 402 0.27 10.64 26.70
N GLU A 403 1.32 11.02 27.42
CA GLU A 403 2.70 10.79 27.01
C GLU A 403 3.52 10.21 28.18
N LEU A 404 4.41 9.27 27.86
CA LEU A 404 5.50 8.84 28.72
C LEU A 404 6.84 9.11 28.05
N ASP A 405 7.69 9.83 28.76
CA ASP A 405 9.01 10.28 28.31
C ASP A 405 10.05 10.11 29.44
N GLU A 406 11.25 10.68 29.28
CA GLU A 406 12.30 10.62 30.30
C GLU A 406 12.01 11.46 31.56
N THR A 407 11.03 12.36 31.50
CA THR A 407 10.69 13.29 32.59
C THR A 407 9.71 12.69 33.58
N ASN A 408 8.88 11.75 33.11
CA ASN A 408 7.76 11.19 33.89
C ASN A 408 7.75 9.66 33.98
N SER A 409 8.74 8.98 33.40
CA SER A 409 8.87 7.52 33.41
C SER A 409 10.31 7.06 33.65
N VAL A 410 10.54 5.73 33.56
CA VAL A 410 11.89 5.13 33.62
C VAL A 410 12.65 5.20 32.29
N LEU A 411 11.98 5.64 31.22
CA LEU A 411 12.58 5.79 29.90
C LEU A 411 13.70 6.83 29.94
N ARG A 412 14.60 6.75 28.96
CA ARG A 412 15.70 7.69 28.78
C ARG A 412 15.78 8.08 27.31
N GLY A 413 16.14 9.33 27.05
CA GLY A 413 16.48 9.76 25.70
C GLY A 413 17.97 9.65 25.39
N ILE A 414 18.28 9.65 24.10
CA ILE A 414 19.64 9.57 23.56
C ILE A 414 20.15 10.97 23.22
N GLY A 415 21.46 11.18 23.34
CA GLY A 415 22.13 12.38 22.83
C GLY A 415 22.12 13.58 23.79
N PRO A 416 22.54 14.76 23.31
CA PRO A 416 22.68 15.96 24.14
C PRO A 416 21.32 16.52 24.51
N GLY A 417 20.96 16.48 25.79
CA GLY A 417 19.63 16.91 26.28
C GLY A 417 18.79 15.75 26.79
N ALA A 418 18.99 14.55 26.22
CA ALA A 418 18.31 13.30 26.57
C ALA A 418 16.78 13.36 26.45
N ASP A 419 16.27 14.21 25.56
CA ASP A 419 14.86 14.43 25.21
C ASP A 419 14.41 13.58 24.01
N PHE A 420 15.34 12.94 23.28
CA PHE A 420 15.02 12.05 22.17
C PHE A 420 14.83 10.61 22.66
N VAL A 421 13.62 10.27 23.09
CA VAL A 421 13.25 8.93 23.60
C VAL A 421 12.76 8.05 22.45
N ALA A 422 13.64 7.20 21.91
CA ALA A 422 13.32 6.32 20.80
C ALA A 422 12.82 4.96 21.29
N ILE A 423 11.58 4.62 20.94
CA ILE A 423 10.96 3.34 21.26
C ILE A 423 10.76 2.58 19.96
N SER A 424 11.27 1.35 19.86
CA SER A 424 11.10 0.55 18.64
C SER A 424 10.05 -0.55 18.76
N ASP A 425 9.71 -0.98 19.97
CA ASP A 425 8.74 -2.05 20.19
C ASP A 425 8.18 -2.00 21.63
N VAL A 426 6.95 -2.48 21.78
CA VAL A 426 6.24 -2.61 23.06
C VAL A 426 5.47 -3.94 23.04
N GLN A 427 5.68 -4.79 24.04
CA GLN A 427 4.98 -6.07 24.16
C GLN A 427 4.44 -6.29 25.56
N ARG A 428 3.23 -6.84 25.67
CA ARG A 428 2.61 -7.18 26.95
C ARG A 428 2.89 -8.61 27.37
N ASP A 429 3.40 -8.81 28.59
CA ASP A 429 3.58 -10.13 29.18
C ASP A 429 2.27 -10.72 29.78
N VAL A 430 2.36 -11.97 30.22
CA VAL A 430 1.23 -12.72 30.80
C VAL A 430 0.72 -12.13 32.12
N ASP A 431 1.56 -11.39 32.85
CA ASP A 431 1.20 -10.70 34.09
C ASP A 431 0.61 -9.31 33.82
N GLY A 432 0.63 -8.87 32.56
CA GLY A 432 0.10 -7.60 32.09
C GLY A 432 1.11 -6.45 32.11
N ASN A 433 2.39 -6.71 32.38
CA ASN A 433 3.44 -5.69 32.30
C ASN A 433 3.81 -5.42 30.85
N LEU A 434 4.19 -4.18 30.56
CA LEU A 434 4.66 -3.76 29.25
C LEU A 434 6.18 -3.71 29.22
N TRP A 435 6.75 -4.52 28.33
CA TRP A 435 8.17 -4.56 28.00
C TRP A 435 8.42 -3.67 26.79
N ILE A 436 9.32 -2.71 26.94
CA ILE A 436 9.51 -1.62 26.02
C ILE A 436 10.98 -1.61 25.58
N VAL A 437 11.23 -1.65 24.27
CA VAL A 437 12.58 -1.50 23.73
C VAL A 437 12.90 -0.02 23.62
N ASN A 438 13.79 0.48 24.49
CA ASN A 438 14.29 1.85 24.46
C ASN A 438 15.65 1.85 23.74
N VAL A 439 15.61 2.23 22.46
CA VAL A 439 16.69 2.04 21.49
C VAL A 439 18.00 2.63 22.02
N ALA A 440 19.12 1.91 21.82
CA ALA A 440 20.47 2.28 22.28
C ALA A 440 20.65 2.52 23.80
N VAL A 441 19.59 2.35 24.61
CA VAL A 441 19.62 2.47 26.08
C VAL A 441 19.49 1.09 26.72
N GLY A 442 18.46 0.33 26.35
CA GLY A 442 18.16 -0.97 26.94
C GLY A 442 16.68 -1.33 26.83
N ILE A 443 16.20 -2.10 27.80
CA ILE A 443 14.81 -2.57 27.84
C ILE A 443 14.16 -2.03 29.10
N ALA A 444 12.97 -1.44 29.01
CA ALA A 444 12.20 -1.01 30.16
C ALA A 444 11.04 -1.97 30.40
N VAL A 445 10.61 -2.08 31.66
CA VAL A 445 9.35 -2.72 32.03
C VAL A 445 8.53 -1.75 32.86
N ILE A 446 7.24 -1.63 32.55
CA ILE A 446 6.27 -0.78 33.23
C ILE A 446 5.02 -1.60 33.52
N ASP A 447 4.48 -1.49 34.73
CA ASP A 447 3.31 -2.27 35.15
C ASP A 447 1.98 -1.68 34.64
N ASN A 448 1.89 -0.35 34.52
CA ASN A 448 0.63 0.34 34.30
C ASN A 448 0.82 1.80 33.85
N TYR A 449 -0.26 2.45 33.42
CA TYR A 449 -0.34 3.91 33.32
C TYR A 449 -1.34 4.50 34.33
N PRO A 450 -1.00 5.59 35.05
CA PRO A 450 0.36 6.06 35.30
C PRO A 450 1.22 4.95 35.94
N GLN A 451 2.53 5.00 35.69
CA GLN A 451 3.49 4.01 36.19
C GLN A 451 3.43 3.92 37.73
N THR A 452 3.17 2.73 38.26
CA THR A 452 3.30 2.43 39.70
C THR A 452 4.61 1.74 40.01
N GLN A 453 5.07 0.87 39.11
CA GLN A 453 6.39 0.25 39.11
C GLN A 453 6.98 0.36 37.72
N GLY A 454 8.27 0.67 37.66
CA GLY A 454 9.01 0.58 36.41
C GLY A 454 10.48 0.38 36.68
N TYR A 455 11.15 -0.30 35.75
CA TYR A 455 12.56 -0.56 35.81
C TYR A 455 13.17 -0.50 34.41
N LEU A 456 14.40 0.01 34.31
CA LEU A 456 15.16 0.09 33.07
C LEU A 456 16.39 -0.80 33.19
N PHE A 457 16.42 -1.86 32.38
CA PHE A 457 17.56 -2.74 32.16
C PHE A 457 18.55 -2.02 31.24
N ASP A 458 19.34 -1.10 31.81
CA ASP A 458 20.36 -0.34 31.10
C ASP A 458 21.46 -1.28 30.57
N GLN A 459 21.64 -1.29 29.25
CA GLN A 459 22.53 -2.24 28.60
C GLN A 459 24.00 -2.04 29.00
N VAL A 460 24.42 -0.79 29.25
CA VAL A 460 25.79 -0.46 29.67
C VAL A 460 26.02 -0.88 31.11
N ALA A 461 25.03 -0.68 31.99
CA ALA A 461 25.07 -1.15 33.37
C ALA A 461 25.15 -2.69 33.45
N LEU A 462 24.54 -3.38 32.49
CA LEU A 462 24.61 -4.84 32.34
C LEU A 462 25.84 -5.32 31.56
N GLY A 463 26.82 -4.44 31.33
CA GLY A 463 28.14 -4.79 30.80
C GLY A 463 28.23 -4.84 29.27
N GLN A 464 27.20 -4.39 28.55
CA GLN A 464 27.21 -4.31 27.09
C GLN A 464 27.78 -2.97 26.59
N SER A 465 28.07 -2.90 25.29
CA SER A 465 28.52 -1.66 24.67
C SER A 465 27.37 -0.65 24.57
N ALA A 466 27.68 0.64 24.54
CA ALA A 466 26.70 1.73 24.42
C ALA A 466 26.06 1.84 23.02
N GLY A 467 25.89 0.73 22.30
CA GLY A 467 25.49 0.73 20.89
C GLY A 467 24.78 -0.53 20.42
N LEU A 468 24.26 -1.38 21.31
CA LEU A 468 23.32 -2.42 20.88
C LEU A 468 22.08 -1.72 20.28
N ASP A 469 21.84 -1.93 18.99
CA ASP A 469 20.65 -1.43 18.31
C ASP A 469 19.53 -2.45 18.47
N LEU A 470 18.91 -2.45 19.65
CA LEU A 470 17.76 -3.31 19.99
C LEU A 470 16.54 -2.85 19.19
N PHE A 471 15.78 -3.80 18.65
CA PHE A 471 14.73 -3.49 17.68
C PHE A 471 13.36 -4.11 18.00
N ARG A 472 13.24 -5.45 18.00
CA ARG A 472 12.00 -6.16 18.36
C ARG A 472 12.19 -6.99 19.61
N ILE A 473 11.15 -7.13 20.42
CA ILE A 473 11.15 -7.98 21.61
C ILE A 473 10.08 -9.06 21.47
N GLY A 474 10.42 -10.29 21.79
CA GLY A 474 9.49 -11.41 21.90
C GLY A 474 9.57 -11.98 23.30
N LEU A 475 8.41 -12.33 23.84
CA LEU A 475 8.28 -12.83 25.20
C LEU A 475 8.21 -14.35 25.15
N ALA A 476 9.24 -14.99 25.70
CA ALA A 476 9.34 -16.44 25.74
C ALA A 476 8.32 -17.05 26.69
N ARG A 477 7.89 -18.28 26.42
CA ARG A 477 6.97 -19.02 27.32
C ARG A 477 7.57 -19.28 28.71
N ASP A 478 8.89 -19.36 28.78
CA ASP A 478 9.63 -19.59 30.02
C ASP A 478 9.97 -18.29 30.78
N GLY A 479 9.49 -17.13 30.29
CA GLY A 479 9.61 -15.83 30.93
C GLY A 479 10.83 -15.00 30.52
N HIS A 480 11.72 -15.55 29.69
CA HIS A 480 12.84 -14.81 29.11
C HIS A 480 12.39 -13.87 27.98
N LYS A 481 13.20 -12.87 27.69
CA LYS A 481 12.90 -11.88 26.66
C LYS A 481 13.92 -12.06 25.54
N TRP A 482 13.44 -12.51 24.39
CA TRP A 482 14.23 -12.56 23.15
C TRP A 482 14.17 -11.19 22.50
N VAL A 483 15.30 -10.66 22.08
CA VAL A 483 15.36 -9.33 21.48
C VAL A 483 16.17 -9.39 20.20
N ALA A 484 15.54 -8.96 19.11
CA ALA A 484 16.17 -8.82 17.81
C ALA A 484 17.04 -7.55 17.84
N SER A 485 18.31 -7.66 17.46
CA SER A 485 19.20 -6.53 17.24
C SER A 485 19.49 -6.32 15.75
N ARG A 486 19.54 -5.06 15.32
CA ARG A 486 19.95 -4.68 13.96
C ARG A 486 21.46 -4.82 13.73
N THR A 487 22.25 -5.00 14.78
CA THR A 487 23.72 -5.00 14.72
C THR A 487 24.37 -6.24 15.34
N ASP A 488 23.72 -6.88 16.32
CA ASP A 488 24.38 -7.83 17.22
C ASP A 488 23.73 -9.22 17.28
N GLY A 489 22.79 -9.53 16.39
CA GLY A 489 22.13 -10.82 16.34
C GLY A 489 20.97 -10.93 17.33
N LEU A 490 20.90 -12.07 18.04
CA LEU A 490 19.87 -12.34 19.04
C LEU A 490 20.38 -11.96 20.43
N VAL A 491 19.59 -11.18 21.16
CA VAL A 491 19.85 -10.78 22.54
C VAL A 491 18.84 -11.45 23.45
N ILE A 492 19.28 -11.96 24.59
CA ILE A 492 18.42 -12.53 25.63
C ILE A 492 18.53 -11.65 26.86
N LEU A 493 17.40 -11.14 27.34
CA LEU A 493 17.30 -10.52 28.66
C LEU A 493 16.71 -11.53 29.65
N ASP A 494 17.47 -11.75 30.70
CA ASP A 494 17.14 -12.54 31.88
C ASP A 494 17.03 -11.56 33.07
N ASP A 495 15.82 -11.40 33.60
CA ASP A 495 15.44 -10.41 34.61
C ASP A 495 15.47 -10.94 36.07
N GLY A 496 16.21 -12.03 36.31
CA GLY A 496 16.20 -12.73 37.62
C GLY A 496 14.88 -13.37 38.05
N GLY A 497 13.77 -13.13 37.35
CA GLY A 497 12.41 -13.41 37.80
C GLY A 497 11.85 -12.28 38.67
N THR A 498 12.53 -11.13 38.70
CA THR A 498 12.18 -9.94 39.47
C THR A 498 12.20 -8.71 38.57
N PRO A 499 11.22 -8.57 37.65
CA PRO A 499 11.26 -7.58 36.57
C PRO A 499 11.41 -6.12 37.05
N PHE A 500 10.99 -5.81 38.28
CA PHE A 500 11.04 -4.46 38.85
C PHE A 500 12.19 -4.26 39.87
N THR A 501 13.10 -5.21 40.00
CA THR A 501 14.21 -5.14 40.96
C THR A 501 15.49 -5.63 40.31
N GLY A 502 16.49 -4.75 40.20
CA GLY A 502 17.74 -5.14 39.60
C GLY A 502 18.73 -5.83 40.54
N GLY A 503 19.81 -6.35 39.94
CA GLY A 503 21.01 -6.82 40.63
C GLY A 503 21.37 -8.28 40.36
N ASP A 504 20.46 -9.04 39.77
CA ASP A 504 20.63 -10.42 39.31
C ASP A 504 20.40 -10.59 37.80
N ASP A 505 20.13 -9.50 37.09
CA ASP A 505 19.81 -9.47 35.67
C ASP A 505 21.02 -9.74 34.78
N ARG A 506 20.76 -10.27 33.59
CA ARG A 506 21.78 -10.61 32.60
C ARG A 506 21.32 -10.34 31.18
N ILE A 507 22.27 -9.90 30.36
CA ILE A 507 22.12 -9.87 28.91
C ILE A 507 23.08 -10.88 28.29
N VAL A 508 22.55 -11.76 27.44
CA VAL A 508 23.33 -12.71 26.64
C VAL A 508 23.17 -12.36 25.17
N VAL A 509 24.30 -12.21 24.46
CA VAL A 509 24.33 -11.86 23.04
C VAL A 509 24.78 -13.09 22.24
N ILE A 510 23.96 -13.49 21.28
CA ILE A 510 24.21 -14.58 20.32
C ILE A 510 24.39 -13.94 18.94
N ASN A 511 25.64 -13.85 18.51
CA ASN A 511 26.05 -13.33 17.21
C ASN A 511 26.90 -14.36 16.46
N GLN A 512 27.23 -14.08 15.20
CA GLN A 512 28.03 -14.97 14.34
C GLN A 512 29.43 -15.29 14.87
N LEU A 513 29.96 -14.49 15.80
CA LEU A 513 31.27 -14.77 16.41
C LEU A 513 31.18 -15.92 17.42
N VAL A 514 30.10 -15.97 18.21
CA VAL A 514 29.89 -17.00 19.23
C VAL A 514 29.07 -18.18 18.73
N GLU A 515 28.20 -17.95 17.74
CA GLU A 515 27.36 -18.96 17.10
C GLU A 515 27.43 -18.83 15.57
N PRO A 516 28.40 -19.51 14.92
CA PRO A 516 28.58 -19.43 13.48
C PRO A 516 27.43 -19.98 12.63
N ARG A 517 26.45 -20.67 13.25
CA ARG A 517 25.23 -21.13 12.56
C ARG A 517 24.21 -20.02 12.34
N LEU A 518 24.31 -18.90 13.07
CA LEU A 518 23.47 -17.73 12.85
C LEU A 518 23.70 -17.18 11.46
N SER A 519 22.62 -17.05 10.68
CA SER A 519 22.70 -16.59 9.29
C SER A 519 23.21 -15.15 9.15
N SER A 520 22.84 -14.26 10.07
CA SER A 520 23.31 -12.87 10.11
C SER A 520 23.12 -12.23 11.49
N ASN A 521 23.95 -11.23 11.81
CA ASN A 521 23.78 -10.39 12.99
C ASN A 521 22.72 -9.30 12.82
N ARG A 522 22.25 -9.07 11.59
CA ARG A 522 21.17 -8.10 11.34
C ARG A 522 19.84 -8.82 11.38
N THR A 523 19.12 -8.63 12.48
CA THR A 523 17.83 -9.28 12.73
C THR A 523 16.71 -8.26 12.71
N PHE A 524 15.52 -8.67 12.28
CA PHE A 524 14.38 -7.77 12.04
C PHE A 524 13.14 -8.12 12.86
N ASP A 525 12.92 -9.41 13.09
CA ASP A 525 11.73 -9.90 13.77
C ASP A 525 12.01 -11.25 14.42
N LEU A 526 11.23 -11.60 15.43
CA LEU A 526 11.31 -12.89 16.10
C LEU A 526 9.99 -13.27 16.77
N LEU A 527 9.74 -14.58 16.89
CA LEU A 527 8.65 -15.13 17.67
C LEU A 527 8.96 -16.57 18.11
N GLU A 528 8.27 -17.05 19.14
CA GLU A 528 8.35 -18.45 19.60
C GLU A 528 7.03 -19.16 19.25
N ASP A 529 7.11 -20.29 18.56
CA ASP A 529 5.92 -21.10 18.24
C ASP A 529 5.44 -21.96 19.43
N ASP A 530 4.34 -22.68 19.25
CA ASP A 530 3.78 -23.58 20.28
C ASP A 530 4.70 -24.77 20.61
N ASP A 531 5.61 -25.14 19.72
CA ASP A 531 6.57 -26.24 19.90
C ASP A 531 7.86 -25.78 20.61
N GLY A 532 7.99 -24.48 20.90
CA GLY A 532 9.16 -23.88 21.54
C GLY A 532 10.32 -23.62 20.59
N THR A 533 10.05 -23.55 19.28
CA THR A 533 11.02 -23.10 18.29
C THR A 533 11.02 -21.58 18.25
N LEU A 534 12.20 -20.99 18.48
CA LEU A 534 12.42 -19.58 18.21
C LEU A 534 12.68 -19.38 16.72
N TRP A 535 11.81 -18.61 16.09
CA TRP A 535 11.96 -18.14 14.72
C TRP A 535 12.59 -16.76 14.74
N LEU A 536 13.71 -16.59 14.02
CA LEU A 536 14.47 -15.34 13.98
C LEU A 536 14.71 -14.92 12.53
N ALA A 537 14.08 -13.81 12.14
CA ALA A 537 14.20 -13.19 10.83
C ALA A 537 15.49 -12.38 10.71
N THR A 538 16.23 -12.57 9.62
CA THR A 538 17.50 -11.87 9.35
C THR A 538 17.59 -11.40 7.90
N ASP A 539 18.59 -10.57 7.60
CA ASP A 539 18.86 -10.14 6.22
C ASP A 539 19.46 -11.23 5.31
N SER A 540 19.75 -12.41 5.86
CA SER A 540 20.43 -13.52 5.16
C SER A 540 19.83 -14.90 5.48
N GLY A 541 18.54 -14.96 5.83
CA GLY A 541 17.78 -16.19 6.05
C GLY A 541 16.89 -16.15 7.30
N LEU A 542 16.01 -17.15 7.43
CA LEU A 542 15.16 -17.38 8.60
C LEU A 542 15.78 -18.49 9.45
N ASN A 543 16.12 -18.20 10.72
CA ASN A 543 16.64 -19.22 11.63
C ASN A 543 15.48 -19.83 12.42
N ALA A 544 15.40 -21.16 12.44
CA ALA A 544 14.57 -21.93 13.35
C ALA A 544 15.47 -22.58 14.40
N ILE A 545 15.32 -22.14 15.64
CA ILE A 545 16.23 -22.45 16.74
C ILE A 545 15.42 -23.13 17.84
N GLY A 546 15.61 -24.43 18.01
CA GLY A 546 15.13 -25.14 19.21
C GLY A 546 16.20 -25.11 20.28
N GLY A 547 15.82 -24.81 21.52
CA GLY A 547 16.77 -24.74 22.62
C GLY A 547 16.13 -24.30 23.93
N SER A 548 16.97 -24.11 24.94
CA SER A 548 16.54 -23.58 26.23
C SER A 548 17.65 -22.74 26.84
N TYR A 549 17.26 -21.67 27.54
CA TYR A 549 18.19 -20.89 28.33
C TYR A 549 18.34 -21.47 29.74
N ASP A 550 19.59 -21.73 30.15
CA ASP A 550 19.94 -22.20 31.49
C ASP A 550 20.34 -21.00 32.37
N ARG A 551 19.39 -20.50 33.16
CA ARG A 551 19.59 -19.37 34.09
C ARG A 551 20.74 -19.59 35.07
N SER A 552 20.97 -20.84 35.50
CA SER A 552 22.04 -21.15 36.44
C SER A 552 23.43 -21.01 35.80
N ALA A 553 23.53 -21.36 34.52
CA ALA A 553 24.75 -21.23 33.72
C ALA A 553 24.90 -19.84 33.07
N GLY A 554 23.79 -19.10 32.89
CA GLY A 554 23.77 -17.88 32.09
C GLY A 554 24.04 -18.14 30.61
N GLU A 555 23.57 -19.29 30.10
CA GLU A 555 23.92 -19.79 28.78
C GLU A 555 22.68 -20.31 28.05
N PHE A 556 22.52 -19.90 26.79
CA PHE A 556 21.54 -20.52 25.89
C PHE A 556 22.13 -21.74 25.19
N ARG A 557 21.39 -22.85 25.19
CA ARG A 557 21.81 -24.09 24.54
C ARG A 557 20.84 -24.46 23.43
N ALA A 558 21.27 -24.25 22.18
CA ALA A 558 20.54 -24.70 21.01
C ALA A 558 20.64 -26.24 20.86
N SER A 559 19.50 -26.91 20.83
CA SER A 559 19.37 -28.36 20.56
C SER A 559 19.19 -28.62 19.06
N THR A 560 18.53 -27.71 18.34
CA THR A 560 18.34 -27.75 16.89
C THR A 560 18.61 -26.38 16.28
N TRP A 561 19.05 -26.36 15.02
CA TRP A 561 19.26 -25.14 14.27
C TRP A 561 19.08 -25.43 12.79
N ARG A 562 18.09 -24.80 12.15
CA ARG A 562 17.87 -24.83 10.70
C ARG A 562 17.81 -23.39 10.19
N VAL A 563 18.39 -23.15 9.02
CA VAL A 563 18.27 -21.88 8.31
C VAL A 563 17.49 -22.15 7.04
N TYR A 564 16.42 -21.38 6.81
CA TYR A 564 15.66 -21.36 5.57
C TYR A 564 16.10 -20.18 4.71
N GLY A 565 16.24 -20.41 3.41
CA GLY A 565 16.48 -19.38 2.42
C GLY A 565 15.85 -19.71 1.07
N SER A 566 16.35 -19.06 0.04
CA SER A 566 15.91 -19.21 -1.35
C SER A 566 16.08 -20.62 -1.90
N LEU A 567 17.08 -21.36 -1.42
CA LEU A 567 17.28 -22.77 -1.76
C LEU A 567 16.21 -23.70 -1.15
N ASP A 568 15.54 -23.26 -0.08
CA ASP A 568 14.44 -23.97 0.57
C ASP A 568 13.06 -23.55 0.01
N GLY A 569 13.02 -22.58 -0.92
CA GLY A 569 11.80 -22.12 -1.57
C GLY A 569 11.32 -20.73 -1.16
N LEU A 570 11.98 -20.05 -0.22
CA LEU A 570 11.65 -18.66 0.10
C LEU A 570 11.94 -17.74 -1.12
N PRO A 571 11.12 -16.71 -1.37
CA PRO A 571 11.33 -15.83 -2.52
C PRO A 571 12.52 -14.87 -2.35
N SER A 572 12.99 -14.66 -1.11
CA SER A 572 14.18 -13.88 -0.77
C SER A 572 14.82 -14.41 0.52
N ASP A 573 16.13 -14.21 0.66
CA ASP A 573 16.88 -14.48 1.89
C ASP A 573 16.72 -13.34 2.92
N GLU A 574 16.26 -12.16 2.50
CA GLU A 574 15.97 -11.04 3.41
C GLU A 574 14.56 -11.19 3.99
N ILE A 575 14.48 -11.52 5.28
CA ILE A 575 13.25 -11.83 6.01
C ILE A 575 12.92 -10.65 6.92
N ASN A 576 11.71 -10.10 6.79
CA ASN A 576 11.34 -8.84 7.43
C ASN A 576 10.29 -9.00 8.53
N ALA A 577 9.39 -9.98 8.39
CA ALA A 577 8.25 -10.14 9.28
C ALA A 577 7.86 -11.61 9.44
N LEU A 578 7.39 -11.97 10.62
CA LEU A 578 6.93 -13.30 10.99
C LEU A 578 5.57 -13.21 11.67
N GLU A 579 4.71 -14.19 11.40
CA GLU A 579 3.43 -14.33 12.10
C GLU A 579 2.99 -15.79 12.09
N ILE A 580 2.30 -16.23 13.14
CA ILE A 580 1.74 -17.59 13.20
C ILE A 580 0.22 -17.51 13.06
N ASP A 581 -0.34 -18.31 12.13
CA ASP A 581 -1.78 -18.41 11.99
C ASP A 581 -2.42 -19.36 13.02
N GLY A 582 -3.75 -19.39 13.05
CA GLY A 582 -4.53 -20.16 14.02
C GLY A 582 -4.36 -21.68 13.93
N ASP A 583 -3.78 -22.18 12.83
CA ASP A 583 -3.47 -23.59 12.62
C ASP A 583 -2.00 -23.92 12.97
N GLY A 584 -1.22 -22.92 13.41
CA GLY A 584 0.18 -23.06 13.77
C GLY A 584 1.15 -22.97 12.58
N HIS A 585 0.69 -22.54 11.39
CA HIS A 585 1.60 -22.32 10.27
C HIS A 585 2.34 -21.00 10.41
N LEU A 586 3.61 -21.00 10.02
CA LEU A 586 4.42 -19.79 10.05
C LEU A 586 4.31 -19.05 8.72
N TRP A 587 3.81 -17.83 8.78
CA TRP A 587 3.87 -16.86 7.69
C TRP A 587 5.18 -16.06 7.76
N VAL A 588 5.82 -15.91 6.59
CA VAL A 588 7.16 -15.33 6.44
C VAL A 588 7.10 -14.24 5.39
N GLY A 589 7.13 -12.98 5.85
CA GLY A 589 7.26 -11.80 5.01
C GLY A 589 8.71 -11.57 4.62
N THR A 590 8.98 -11.43 3.33
CA THR A 590 10.33 -11.23 2.79
C THR A 590 10.40 -9.99 1.91
N SER A 591 11.60 -9.61 1.46
CA SER A 591 11.76 -8.54 0.47
C SER A 591 11.27 -8.84 -0.94
N ALA A 592 10.85 -10.08 -1.25
CA ALA A 592 10.38 -10.48 -2.58
C ALA A 592 9.12 -11.34 -2.59
N GLY A 593 8.38 -11.38 -1.49
CA GLY A 593 7.07 -12.00 -1.40
C GLY A 593 6.73 -12.45 0.02
N LEU A 594 5.58 -13.11 0.14
CA LEU A 594 5.08 -13.74 1.35
C LEU A 594 5.16 -15.26 1.19
N SER A 595 5.67 -15.98 2.18
CA SER A 595 5.63 -17.45 2.19
C SER A 595 4.92 -17.99 3.41
N ARG A 596 4.47 -19.24 3.34
CA ARG A 596 3.95 -20.01 4.47
C ARG A 596 4.78 -21.29 4.63
N ILE A 597 5.21 -21.57 5.85
CA ILE A 597 5.95 -22.78 6.22
C ILE A 597 5.01 -23.68 7.01
N ASP A 598 4.83 -24.90 6.51
CA ASP A 598 3.96 -25.92 7.09
C ASP A 598 4.82 -27.15 7.42
N ASN A 599 4.77 -27.65 8.66
CA ASN A 599 5.53 -28.83 9.09
C ASN A 599 7.04 -28.75 8.75
N GLY A 600 7.61 -27.55 8.80
CA GLY A 600 9.03 -27.29 8.52
C GLY A 600 9.39 -27.25 7.03
N GLU A 601 8.45 -27.15 6.11
CA GLU A 601 8.72 -26.99 4.68
C GLU A 601 7.98 -25.76 4.11
N VAL A 602 8.58 -25.05 3.15
CA VAL A 602 7.91 -23.93 2.48
C VAL A 602 6.78 -24.49 1.61
N ALA A 603 5.54 -24.27 2.04
CA ALA A 603 4.36 -24.84 1.39
C ALA A 603 3.80 -23.93 0.29
N ILE A 604 3.83 -22.62 0.50
CA ILE A 604 3.25 -21.62 -0.41
C ILE A 604 4.16 -20.40 -0.50
N THR A 605 4.30 -19.83 -1.69
CA THR A 605 4.96 -18.55 -1.95
C THR A 605 4.09 -17.64 -2.82
N LEU A 606 3.79 -16.46 -2.30
CA LEU A 606 2.90 -15.46 -2.87
C LEU A 606 3.70 -14.21 -3.25
N THR A 607 3.46 -13.73 -4.46
CA THR A 607 4.08 -12.53 -5.05
C THR A 607 3.01 -11.72 -5.77
N SER A 608 3.29 -10.46 -6.05
CA SER A 608 2.47 -9.54 -6.83
C SER A 608 2.14 -10.05 -8.23
N THR A 609 2.88 -11.04 -8.74
CA THR A 609 2.68 -11.64 -10.07
C THR A 609 1.79 -12.88 -10.05
N ASN A 610 1.66 -13.57 -8.91
CA ASN A 610 0.88 -14.81 -8.81
C ASN A 610 -0.33 -14.70 -7.87
N SER A 611 -0.42 -13.67 -7.03
CA SER A 611 -1.47 -13.47 -6.03
C SER A 611 -2.04 -12.03 -6.06
N GLY A 612 -2.89 -11.69 -5.08
CA GLY A 612 -3.41 -10.33 -4.88
C GLY A 612 -2.50 -9.41 -4.06
N LEU A 613 -1.26 -9.83 -3.78
CA LEU A 613 -0.28 -9.00 -3.08
C LEU A 613 0.04 -7.74 -3.92
N ILE A 614 -0.03 -6.56 -3.30
CA ILE A 614 0.17 -5.30 -4.04
C ILE A 614 1.64 -4.94 -4.24
N ASN A 615 2.52 -5.43 -3.37
CA ASN A 615 3.96 -5.25 -3.47
C ASN A 615 4.70 -6.43 -2.82
N ASP A 616 5.79 -6.87 -3.46
CA ASP A 616 6.55 -8.05 -3.05
C ASP A 616 7.38 -7.81 -1.78
N ARG A 617 7.70 -6.56 -1.43
CA ARG A 617 8.41 -6.23 -0.21
C ARG A 617 7.42 -6.17 0.96
N VAL A 618 7.31 -7.30 1.66
CA VAL A 618 6.50 -7.44 2.87
C VAL A 618 7.32 -6.97 4.07
N THR A 619 6.72 -6.14 4.92
CA THR A 619 7.39 -5.47 6.06
C THR A 619 6.70 -5.71 7.40
N GLY A 620 5.47 -6.21 7.41
CA GLY A 620 4.74 -6.51 8.64
C GLY A 620 3.64 -7.53 8.38
N LEU A 621 3.31 -8.31 9.40
CA LEU A 621 2.26 -9.32 9.38
C LEU A 621 1.45 -9.22 10.67
N LEU A 622 0.15 -9.49 10.58
CA LEU A 622 -0.72 -9.64 11.74
C LEU A 622 -1.83 -10.64 11.41
N PHE A 623 -1.99 -11.66 12.24
CA PHE A 623 -3.06 -12.64 12.08
C PHE A 623 -4.28 -12.27 12.94
N ASP A 624 -5.44 -12.15 12.29
CA ASP A 624 -6.75 -12.03 12.91
C ASP A 624 -7.36 -13.43 13.08
N ALA A 625 -7.27 -13.97 14.29
CA ALA A 625 -7.81 -15.28 14.61
C ALA A 625 -9.35 -15.34 14.58
N GLU A 626 -10.04 -14.22 14.84
CA GLU A 626 -11.51 -14.20 14.84
C GLU A 626 -12.06 -14.21 13.41
N ALA A 627 -11.45 -13.42 12.53
CA ALA A 627 -11.85 -13.33 11.12
C ALA A 627 -11.19 -14.41 10.24
N ASN A 628 -10.15 -15.09 10.74
CA ASN A 628 -9.25 -15.95 9.97
C ASN A 628 -8.62 -15.20 8.78
N GLU A 629 -8.11 -14.00 9.05
CA GLU A 629 -7.54 -13.09 8.06
C GLU A 629 -6.08 -12.77 8.40
N LEU A 630 -5.22 -12.76 7.39
CA LEU A 630 -3.85 -12.27 7.52
C LEU A 630 -3.77 -10.85 6.97
N TRP A 631 -3.40 -9.91 7.81
CA TRP A 631 -3.03 -8.55 7.42
C TRP A 631 -1.55 -8.54 7.03
N VAL A 632 -1.25 -7.96 5.87
CA VAL A 632 0.08 -7.99 5.26
C VAL A 632 0.50 -6.57 4.93
N GLY A 633 1.35 -5.99 5.78
CA GLY A 633 1.99 -4.72 5.53
C GLY A 633 3.05 -4.87 4.45
N THR A 634 2.95 -4.07 3.39
CA THR A 634 3.91 -4.03 2.28
C THR A 634 4.45 -2.62 2.11
N PHE A 635 5.50 -2.48 1.30
CA PHE A 635 6.10 -1.17 1.03
C PHE A 635 5.16 -0.17 0.33
N ASP A 636 4.12 -0.64 -0.38
CA ASP A 636 3.15 0.21 -1.10
C ASP A 636 1.74 0.20 -0.49
N GLY A 637 1.56 -0.38 0.69
CA GLY A 637 0.25 -0.41 1.35
C GLY A 637 0.01 -1.67 2.17
N LEU A 638 -1.20 -1.77 2.71
CA LEU A 638 -1.67 -2.90 3.49
C LEU A 638 -2.55 -3.81 2.63
N ASN A 639 -2.27 -5.10 2.65
CA ASN A 639 -3.15 -6.12 2.13
C ASN A 639 -3.92 -6.80 3.28
N ARG A 640 -5.11 -7.30 2.97
CA ARG A 640 -5.82 -8.28 3.79
C ARG A 640 -6.07 -9.52 2.96
N LEU A 641 -5.63 -10.66 3.47
CA LEU A 641 -5.80 -11.98 2.87
C LEU A 641 -6.73 -12.80 3.75
N ARG A 642 -7.84 -13.28 3.20
CA ARG A 642 -8.69 -14.25 3.87
C ARG A 642 -8.12 -15.65 3.70
N LEU A 643 -7.88 -16.34 4.80
CA LEU A 643 -7.49 -17.74 4.77
C LEU A 643 -8.77 -18.58 4.67
N GLY A 644 -8.85 -19.43 3.64
CA GLY A 644 -10.00 -20.30 3.42
C GLY A 644 -10.24 -21.19 4.64
N THR A 645 -11.50 -21.35 5.06
CA THR A 645 -11.81 -22.17 6.23
C THR A 645 -11.88 -23.65 5.85
N ALA A 646 -11.06 -24.48 6.50
CA ALA A 646 -11.38 -25.90 6.63
C ALA A 646 -12.58 -26.02 7.58
N SER A 647 -13.82 -25.93 7.06
CA SER A 647 -15.02 -26.30 7.82
C SER A 647 -14.91 -27.78 8.17
N SER A 648 -14.46 -28.08 9.39
CA SER A 648 -14.41 -29.43 9.93
C SER A 648 -15.76 -29.91 10.47
N ASN A 649 -16.78 -29.05 10.53
CA ASN A 649 -18.13 -29.43 10.94
C ASN A 649 -19.15 -28.66 10.09
N GLY A 650 -19.95 -29.41 9.32
CA GLY A 650 -20.89 -28.90 8.32
C GLY A 650 -22.10 -28.15 8.88
N GLU A 651 -21.87 -27.04 9.55
CA GLU A 651 -22.86 -26.00 9.81
C GLU A 651 -22.50 -24.74 9.00
N ASP A 652 -23.56 -24.11 8.47
CA ASP A 652 -23.68 -23.09 7.43
C ASP A 652 -22.40 -22.40 6.88
N PRO A 653 -22.25 -22.29 5.55
CA PRO A 653 -21.11 -21.61 4.95
C PRO A 653 -21.01 -20.16 5.43
N VAL A 654 -19.82 -19.77 5.88
CA VAL A 654 -19.40 -18.36 6.00
C VAL A 654 -19.72 -17.66 4.69
N SER A 655 -20.34 -16.48 4.74
CA SER A 655 -20.66 -15.66 3.57
C SER A 655 -19.44 -15.55 2.65
N GLY A 656 -19.50 -16.17 1.46
CA GLY A 656 -18.40 -16.21 0.48
C GLY A 656 -17.69 -17.56 0.29
N SER A 657 -17.96 -18.57 1.12
CA SER A 657 -17.49 -19.95 0.93
C SER A 657 -18.58 -20.82 0.30
N GLY A 658 -18.25 -21.62 -0.72
CA GLY A 658 -19.19 -22.52 -1.37
C GLY A 658 -19.10 -22.56 -2.91
N VAL A 659 -20.16 -23.04 -3.54
CA VAL A 659 -20.26 -23.22 -4.99
C VAL A 659 -21.39 -22.35 -5.54
N PHE A 660 -21.11 -21.50 -6.52
CA PHE A 660 -22.08 -20.55 -7.07
C PHE A 660 -21.91 -20.36 -8.60
N PRO A 661 -23.01 -20.28 -9.37
CA PRO A 661 -24.39 -20.48 -8.93
C PRO A 661 -24.68 -21.96 -8.61
N ASN A 662 -25.47 -22.22 -7.57
CA ASN A 662 -25.92 -23.57 -7.21
C ASN A 662 -27.45 -23.56 -7.01
N PRO A 663 -28.24 -24.18 -7.90
CA PRO A 663 -27.81 -25.04 -9.00
C PRO A 663 -27.14 -24.29 -10.16
N PHE A 664 -26.18 -24.95 -10.81
CA PHE A 664 -25.51 -24.48 -12.03
C PHE A 664 -26.37 -24.82 -13.26
N VAL A 665 -26.62 -23.83 -14.13
CA VAL A 665 -27.41 -24.01 -15.36
C VAL A 665 -26.48 -24.01 -16.57
N THR A 666 -26.49 -25.10 -17.34
CA THR A 666 -25.55 -25.32 -18.46
C THR A 666 -25.89 -24.51 -19.71
N ASP A 667 -27.12 -24.02 -19.83
CA ASP A 667 -27.61 -23.28 -21.00
C ASP A 667 -27.42 -21.77 -20.76
N GLY A 668 -26.36 -21.19 -21.33
CA GLY A 668 -26.06 -19.75 -21.22
C GLY A 668 -24.61 -19.33 -20.96
N HIS A 669 -23.62 -20.24 -21.07
CA HIS A 669 -22.19 -19.93 -20.86
C HIS A 669 -21.86 -19.30 -19.48
N GLN A 670 -22.62 -19.63 -18.44
CA GLN A 670 -22.28 -19.21 -17.08
C GLN A 670 -21.09 -20.04 -16.57
N GLN A 671 -20.23 -19.44 -15.75
CA GLN A 671 -19.18 -20.17 -15.03
C GLN A 671 -19.66 -20.55 -13.63
N LEU A 672 -19.28 -21.74 -13.19
CA LEU A 672 -19.42 -22.19 -11.81
C LEU A 672 -18.15 -21.85 -11.04
N THR A 673 -18.27 -21.09 -9.96
CA THR A 673 -17.13 -20.74 -9.10
C THR A 673 -17.22 -21.52 -7.79
N PHE A 674 -16.12 -22.16 -7.43
CA PHE A 674 -15.85 -22.71 -6.10
C PHE A 674 -15.01 -21.68 -5.36
N ALA A 675 -15.45 -21.21 -4.19
CA ALA A 675 -14.72 -20.25 -3.38
C ALA A 675 -14.62 -20.70 -1.92
N GLY A 676 -13.67 -20.13 -1.18
CA GLY A 676 -13.34 -20.54 0.19
C GLY A 676 -12.57 -21.87 0.24
N LEU A 677 -11.87 -22.23 -0.83
CA LEU A 677 -10.95 -23.35 -0.88
C LEU A 677 -9.63 -22.97 -0.16
N PRO A 678 -8.88 -23.96 0.36
CA PRO A 678 -7.50 -23.75 0.78
C PRO A 678 -6.66 -23.13 -0.34
N LEU A 679 -5.70 -22.27 0.01
CA LEU A 679 -4.89 -21.55 -0.98
C LEU A 679 -4.08 -22.51 -1.86
N GLY A 680 -4.22 -22.38 -3.18
CA GLY A 680 -3.52 -23.25 -4.12
C GLY A 680 -4.00 -24.71 -4.10
N ALA A 681 -5.23 -24.98 -3.65
CA ALA A 681 -5.79 -26.33 -3.65
C ALA A 681 -5.99 -26.91 -5.06
N THR A 682 -5.80 -28.22 -5.19
CA THR A 682 -6.31 -29.02 -6.31
C THR A 682 -7.77 -29.37 -6.02
N LEU A 683 -8.68 -28.92 -6.87
CA LEU A 683 -10.12 -29.20 -6.83
C LEU A 683 -10.45 -30.35 -7.78
N GLU A 684 -10.94 -31.45 -7.23
CA GLU A 684 -11.42 -32.60 -7.99
C GLU A 684 -12.94 -32.69 -7.90
N ILE A 685 -13.61 -32.84 -9.05
CA ILE A 685 -15.07 -32.92 -9.15
C ILE A 685 -15.47 -34.36 -9.47
N TYR A 686 -16.46 -34.89 -8.76
CA TYR A 686 -16.92 -36.27 -8.86
C TYR A 686 -18.42 -36.36 -9.13
N THR A 687 -18.83 -37.38 -9.87
CA THR A 687 -20.25 -37.76 -9.98
C THR A 687 -20.76 -38.40 -8.67
N LEU A 688 -22.08 -38.54 -8.52
CA LEU A 688 -22.68 -39.27 -7.39
C LEU A 688 -22.18 -40.72 -7.24
N HIS A 689 -21.69 -41.33 -8.31
CA HIS A 689 -21.13 -42.68 -8.30
C HIS A 689 -19.62 -42.72 -7.98
N GLY A 690 -19.00 -41.56 -7.73
CA GLY A 690 -17.58 -41.44 -7.38
C GLY A 690 -16.63 -41.43 -8.58
N GLU A 691 -17.14 -41.19 -9.80
CA GLU A 691 -16.30 -41.06 -10.99
C GLU A 691 -15.74 -39.64 -11.10
N LEU A 692 -14.43 -39.51 -11.33
CA LEU A 692 -13.78 -38.21 -11.53
C LEU A 692 -14.27 -37.60 -12.85
N VAL A 693 -14.72 -36.35 -12.78
CA VAL A 693 -15.22 -35.55 -13.90
C VAL A 693 -14.12 -34.68 -14.47
N THR A 694 -13.42 -33.97 -13.58
CA THR A 694 -12.28 -33.11 -13.90
C THR A 694 -11.47 -32.80 -12.63
N SER A 695 -10.23 -32.39 -12.84
CA SER A 695 -9.33 -31.87 -11.80
C SER A 695 -8.84 -30.48 -12.21
N LEU A 696 -9.00 -29.51 -11.33
CA LEU A 696 -8.71 -28.10 -11.56
C LEU A 696 -7.74 -27.62 -10.48
N GLN A 697 -6.76 -26.81 -10.87
CA GLN A 697 -5.78 -26.27 -9.93
C GLN A 697 -6.15 -24.82 -9.59
N ALA A 698 -6.35 -24.50 -8.32
CA ALA A 698 -6.43 -23.12 -7.88
C ALA A 698 -5.10 -22.41 -8.13
N GLY A 699 -5.16 -21.15 -8.55
CA GLY A 699 -3.98 -20.30 -8.65
C GLY A 699 -3.26 -20.24 -7.29
N VAL A 700 -1.94 -20.10 -7.33
CA VAL A 700 -1.13 -19.95 -6.11
C VAL A 700 -1.63 -18.71 -5.34
N GLY A 701 -2.03 -18.86 -4.08
CA GLY A 701 -2.61 -17.77 -3.29
C GLY A 701 -4.05 -17.40 -3.65
N ARG A 702 -4.76 -18.27 -4.38
CA ARG A 702 -6.21 -18.19 -4.56
C ARG A 702 -6.90 -19.34 -3.85
N GLY A 703 -8.00 -19.01 -3.17
CA GLY A 703 -8.96 -19.93 -2.57
C GLY A 703 -10.18 -20.16 -3.47
N SER A 704 -10.07 -19.89 -4.76
CA SER A 704 -11.18 -20.01 -5.70
C SER A 704 -10.78 -20.54 -7.07
N VAL A 705 -11.71 -21.26 -7.69
CA VAL A 705 -11.57 -21.91 -8.99
C VAL A 705 -12.88 -21.77 -9.76
N SER A 706 -12.78 -21.35 -11.02
CA SER A 706 -13.93 -21.33 -11.94
C SER A 706 -13.91 -22.54 -12.87
N TRP A 707 -15.09 -23.11 -13.13
CA TRP A 707 -15.31 -24.25 -14.00
C TRP A 707 -16.45 -23.98 -14.99
N SER A 708 -16.27 -24.40 -16.23
CA SER A 708 -17.25 -24.21 -17.31
C SER A 708 -18.27 -25.35 -17.46
N GLY A 709 -18.28 -26.32 -16.53
CA GLY A 709 -19.15 -27.50 -16.62
C GLY A 709 -18.68 -28.55 -17.63
N LEU A 710 -17.43 -28.48 -18.09
CA LEU A 710 -16.85 -29.41 -19.05
C LEU A 710 -16.05 -30.51 -18.32
N ASN A 711 -16.19 -31.76 -18.74
CA ASN A 711 -15.28 -32.83 -18.33
C ASN A 711 -13.92 -32.72 -19.07
N ASP A 712 -12.96 -33.57 -18.70
CA ASP A 712 -11.61 -33.58 -19.30
C ASP A 712 -11.59 -33.88 -20.81
N ALA A 713 -12.68 -34.45 -21.34
CA ALA A 713 -12.86 -34.68 -22.78
C ALA A 713 -13.50 -33.49 -23.52
N GLY A 714 -13.78 -32.38 -22.82
CA GLY A 714 -14.35 -31.16 -23.38
C GLY A 714 -15.86 -31.21 -23.59
N PHE A 715 -16.57 -32.18 -23.00
CA PHE A 715 -18.03 -32.30 -23.10
C PHE A 715 -18.72 -31.72 -21.87
N LEU A 716 -19.83 -31.01 -22.09
CA LEU A 716 -20.73 -30.57 -21.02
C LEU A 716 -21.23 -31.78 -20.23
N VAL A 717 -21.16 -31.69 -18.92
CA VAL A 717 -21.68 -32.73 -18.03
C VAL A 717 -23.20 -32.63 -17.92
N GLY A 718 -23.86 -33.77 -17.73
CA GLY A 718 -25.32 -33.81 -17.64
C GLY A 718 -25.87 -33.33 -16.29
N SER A 719 -27.17 -33.02 -16.26
CA SER A 719 -27.90 -32.74 -15.03
C SER A 719 -27.70 -33.80 -13.95
N GLY A 720 -27.51 -33.36 -12.70
CA GLY A 720 -27.30 -34.26 -11.56
C GLY A 720 -26.72 -33.60 -10.33
N ILE A 721 -26.47 -34.41 -9.29
CA ILE A 721 -25.72 -33.99 -8.10
C ILE A 721 -24.28 -34.43 -8.25
N TYR A 722 -23.37 -33.50 -7.96
CA TYR A 722 -21.92 -33.68 -8.02
C TYR A 722 -21.31 -33.37 -6.66
N PHE A 723 -20.13 -33.94 -6.41
CA PHE A 723 -19.31 -33.68 -5.24
C PHE A 723 -18.00 -33.04 -5.66
N TYR A 724 -17.38 -32.30 -4.77
CA TYR A 724 -16.02 -31.84 -4.97
C TYR A 724 -15.18 -32.10 -3.73
N VAL A 725 -13.89 -32.30 -3.96
CA VAL A 725 -12.84 -32.40 -2.95
C VAL A 725 -11.76 -31.42 -3.36
N ALA A 726 -11.46 -30.44 -2.52
CA ALA A 726 -10.34 -29.54 -2.68
C ALA A 726 -9.26 -29.92 -1.67
N GLN A 727 -8.05 -30.17 -2.14
CA GLN A 727 -6.92 -30.54 -1.30
C GLN A 727 -5.74 -29.57 -1.55
N ALA A 728 -5.26 -28.92 -0.49
CA ALA A 728 -4.04 -28.12 -0.56
C ALA A 728 -2.77 -28.98 -0.52
N PRO A 729 -1.64 -28.44 -1.01
CA PRO A 729 -0.32 -29.04 -0.78
C PRO A 729 -0.03 -29.28 0.72
N SER A 730 -0.58 -28.44 1.59
CA SER A 730 -0.52 -28.53 3.05
C SER A 730 -1.34 -29.68 3.66
N SER A 731 -1.99 -30.50 2.83
CA SER A 731 -2.92 -31.57 3.24
C SER A 731 -4.23 -31.12 3.86
N GLU A 732 -4.55 -29.82 3.87
CA GLU A 732 -5.89 -29.33 4.18
C GLU A 732 -6.88 -29.85 3.13
N ILE A 733 -8.05 -30.35 3.56
CA ILE A 733 -9.08 -30.91 2.68
C ILE A 733 -10.43 -30.26 2.96
N VAL A 734 -11.03 -29.68 1.91
CA VAL A 734 -12.40 -29.18 1.91
C VAL A 734 -13.25 -30.04 0.98
N ARG A 735 -14.50 -30.32 1.37
CA ARG A 735 -15.44 -31.13 0.58
C ARG A 735 -16.79 -30.47 0.51
N GLY A 736 -17.50 -30.66 -0.60
CA GLY A 736 -18.88 -30.22 -0.71
C GLY A 736 -19.64 -30.88 -1.85
N ARG A 737 -20.86 -30.38 -2.10
CA ARG A 737 -21.75 -30.89 -3.14
C ARG A 737 -22.51 -29.76 -3.82
N PHE A 738 -22.88 -29.94 -5.08
CA PHE A 738 -23.65 -28.99 -5.86
C PHE A 738 -24.53 -29.69 -6.89
N ALA A 739 -25.50 -28.97 -7.44
CA ALA A 739 -26.41 -29.47 -8.45
C ALA A 739 -26.16 -28.81 -9.81
N ILE A 740 -26.30 -29.59 -10.87
CA ILE A 740 -26.30 -29.11 -12.27
C ILE A 740 -27.69 -29.40 -12.86
N VAL A 741 -28.25 -28.43 -13.58
CA VAL A 741 -29.55 -28.53 -14.22
C VAL A 741 -29.44 -28.05 -15.67
N ASP A 742 -30.00 -28.81 -16.60
CA ASP A 742 -30.06 -28.45 -18.01
C ASP A 742 -31.07 -27.31 -18.17
N GLY A 743 -30.68 -26.23 -18.85
CA GLY A 743 -31.62 -25.17 -19.20
C GLY A 743 -32.68 -25.70 -20.16
N ALA A 744 -33.93 -25.27 -19.98
CA ALA A 744 -34.97 -25.55 -20.95
C ALA A 744 -34.67 -24.77 -22.23
N PRO A 745 -34.76 -25.38 -23.43
CA PRO A 745 -34.59 -24.66 -24.67
C PRO A 745 -35.66 -23.55 -24.75
N GLN A 746 -35.22 -22.29 -24.90
CA GLN A 746 -36.12 -21.17 -25.21
C GLN A 746 -36.59 -21.20 -26.66
#